data_AF-A0A930W2A5-F1
#
_entry.id   AF-A0A930W2A5-F1
#
_cell.length_a   1.000
_cell.length_b   1.000
_cell.length_c   1.000
_cell.angle_alpha   90.00
_cell.angle_beta   90.00
_cell.angle_gamma   90.00
#
_symmetry.space_group_name_H-M   'P 1'
#
loop_
_entity.id
_entity.type
_entity.pdbx_description
1 polymer ?
#
loop_
_entity_poly.entity_id
_entity_poly.type
_entity_poly.pdbx_seq_one_letter_code
_entity_poly.pdbx_strand_id
1 'polypeptide(L)'
;DYMNQINAKLGTDYGLFNYYGAEDADRVVICMGSFCDTLEEVVDYLNAHGEKVGLVKVRLYRPFSVKHFVDVLPESVKKIAVLDRTKEPGSVGEPLYEDVVSSLYEAGRTGIKVVGGRYGLGSKDTPPSSAFAIFEELKKDAPQREFTVGIVDDVTNLSLPEDPEAPNTAAEGTIECKFWGIGGDGTVGANKNSIKIIGDHTDKYVQAYFQYDSKKTGGITISHLRFGDHKIRSPYYVTKADFVACHVPAYIIKGYKMVRDVKPGGTFLVNCQWDAEEFAHHLPAEAKRYIAKNNINVYLINAIDLAKEIGMGKRTNTILQSAFFALAKVLPEADALQYMKDAATHSYLKKGQNIVDMNHKAIDAGATAFTKIEIPADWATAEDAPSTITLEGREALLKQVRDIMTPVSRMEGDALPVSAFKNHVDGQFELGAAAYEKRGIAVVVPEWNVEKCIQCNQCAYVCPHAVIRPFVLTDEEVAAAPAQSQFKDAVGPKAKGYKFEIAVSQLDCTGCSNCVYICPADALTMKPIEEQESKQEIFDYAVNHVSEKTELVANNVKASQFKKPLLEFSGSCAGCAETSYGRLVTQLFGDRMYISNATGCSSIWGNPASCSPFTTDANGHGPAWNNSLFEDNAEHGMGLMLGHQAQQKRLLELAQQLVDEDGASQDLKDAAKAWIESVNDAALSKEASKTFVVELAKSDLPAAKEILANKSFLTKKSFWIFGGDGWAYDIGFGGLDHVLASGEDINVFVFDTEVYSNTGGQSSKASRLGQVAQFAAAGKDIKQKNLAEIAMTYGYVYVAQVSMGANLQ
;
A
#
# COMPACT_ATOMS: atom_id res chain seq x y z
N ASP A 1 -28.85 -33.63 -4.56
CA ASP A 1 -30.24 -33.31 -4.16
C ASP A 1 -30.47 -31.82 -3.95
N TYR A 2 -29.85 -31.17 -2.95
CA TYR A 2 -30.03 -29.73 -2.72
C TYR A 2 -29.77 -28.82 -3.94
N MET A 3 -28.73 -29.09 -4.73
CA MET A 3 -28.49 -28.33 -5.98
C MET A 3 -29.67 -28.43 -6.97
N ASN A 4 -30.29 -29.61 -7.11
CA ASN A 4 -31.46 -29.79 -7.97
C ASN A 4 -32.69 -29.02 -7.43
N GLN A 5 -32.87 -29.01 -6.11
CA GLN A 5 -33.95 -28.22 -5.48
C GLN A 5 -33.75 -26.71 -5.70
N ILE A 6 -32.50 -26.23 -5.60
CA ILE A 6 -32.13 -24.83 -5.89
C ILE A 6 -32.38 -24.52 -7.38
N ASN A 7 -31.93 -25.39 -8.28
CA ASN A 7 -32.12 -25.27 -9.72
C ASN A 7 -33.60 -25.16 -10.10
N ALA A 8 -34.45 -26.03 -9.56
CA ALA A 8 -35.90 -25.99 -9.80
C ALA A 8 -36.54 -24.67 -9.34
N LYS A 9 -36.01 -24.03 -8.29
CA LYS A 9 -36.52 -22.77 -7.75
C LYS A 9 -36.01 -21.54 -8.50
N LEU A 10 -34.75 -21.53 -8.88
CA LEU A 10 -34.07 -20.36 -9.45
C LEU A 10 -33.94 -20.40 -10.97
N GLY A 11 -34.29 -21.52 -11.62
CA GLY A 11 -34.04 -21.72 -13.05
C GLY A 11 -32.56 -21.85 -13.38
N THR A 12 -31.74 -22.27 -12.42
CA THR A 12 -30.29 -22.51 -12.58
C THR A 12 -30.02 -23.99 -12.85
N ASP A 13 -28.76 -24.35 -13.11
CA ASP A 13 -28.35 -25.69 -13.53
C ASP A 13 -27.13 -26.23 -12.76
N TYR A 14 -26.91 -25.79 -11.52
CA TYR A 14 -25.78 -26.22 -10.72
C TYR A 14 -25.66 -27.75 -10.60
N GLY A 15 -24.50 -28.28 -10.97
CA GLY A 15 -24.06 -29.65 -10.69
C GLY A 15 -22.83 -29.66 -9.78
N LEU A 16 -22.32 -30.85 -9.44
CA LEU A 16 -21.03 -30.95 -8.73
C LEU A 16 -19.89 -30.39 -9.60
N PHE A 17 -20.01 -30.66 -10.90
CA PHE A 17 -19.22 -30.12 -11.99
C PHE A 17 -20.22 -29.66 -13.07
N ASN A 18 -19.97 -28.52 -13.69
CA ASN A 18 -20.77 -28.02 -14.82
C ASN A 18 -19.88 -27.90 -16.05
N TYR A 19 -20.29 -28.50 -17.16
CA TYR A 19 -19.66 -28.25 -18.45
C TYR A 19 -20.31 -27.05 -19.15
N TYR A 20 -19.50 -26.25 -19.83
CA TYR A 20 -19.93 -25.13 -20.67
C TYR A 20 -19.05 -25.06 -21.92
N GLY A 21 -19.64 -24.93 -23.11
CA GLY A 21 -18.90 -24.85 -24.37
C GLY A 21 -19.46 -25.77 -25.46
N ALA A 22 -18.63 -26.10 -26.45
CA ALA A 22 -19.05 -26.89 -27.60
C ALA A 22 -19.27 -28.35 -27.22
N GLU A 23 -20.39 -28.95 -27.63
CA GLU A 23 -20.64 -30.38 -27.38
C GLU A 23 -19.55 -31.30 -27.95
N ASP A 24 -18.85 -30.85 -29.00
CA ASP A 24 -17.73 -31.56 -29.64
C ASP A 24 -16.35 -30.94 -29.34
N ALA A 25 -16.21 -30.26 -28.20
CA ALA A 25 -14.95 -29.63 -27.79
C ALA A 25 -13.79 -30.64 -27.76
N ASP A 26 -12.64 -30.26 -28.32
CA ASP A 26 -11.40 -31.05 -28.30
C ASP A 26 -10.38 -30.53 -27.27
N ARG A 27 -10.55 -29.29 -26.80
CA ARG A 27 -9.74 -28.62 -25.78
C ARG A 27 -10.65 -28.09 -24.68
N VAL A 28 -10.36 -28.44 -23.44
CA VAL A 28 -11.17 -28.04 -22.29
C VAL A 28 -10.31 -27.43 -21.19
N VAL A 29 -10.79 -26.36 -20.59
CA VAL A 29 -10.23 -25.80 -19.35
C VAL A 29 -10.99 -26.36 -18.16
N ILE A 30 -10.31 -26.75 -17.09
CA ILE A 30 -10.93 -27.10 -15.80
C ILE A 30 -10.51 -26.03 -14.79
N CYS A 31 -11.47 -25.36 -14.18
CA CYS A 31 -11.20 -24.26 -13.27
C CYS A 31 -12.22 -24.23 -12.12
N MET A 32 -11.85 -23.53 -11.05
CA MET A 32 -12.68 -23.27 -9.88
C MET A 32 -12.66 -21.78 -9.53
N GLY A 33 -13.79 -21.24 -9.06
CA GLY A 33 -13.88 -19.85 -8.61
C GLY A 33 -14.18 -18.85 -9.73
N SER A 34 -13.86 -17.58 -9.50
CA SER A 34 -14.33 -16.46 -10.34
C SER A 34 -13.81 -16.49 -11.78
N PHE A 35 -12.61 -17.03 -12.03
CA PHE A 35 -12.04 -17.06 -13.39
C PHE A 35 -12.86 -17.94 -14.36
N CYS A 36 -13.73 -18.82 -13.83
CA CYS A 36 -14.70 -19.55 -14.64
C CYS A 36 -15.61 -18.64 -15.46
N ASP A 37 -15.97 -17.44 -14.96
CA ASP A 37 -16.87 -16.55 -15.69
C ASP A 37 -16.13 -15.82 -16.83
N THR A 38 -14.88 -15.39 -16.62
CA THR A 38 -14.02 -14.89 -17.70
C THR A 38 -13.77 -15.95 -18.78
N LEU A 39 -13.53 -17.20 -18.36
CA LEU A 39 -13.35 -18.33 -19.28
C LEU A 39 -14.62 -18.60 -20.10
N GLU A 40 -15.82 -18.46 -19.55
CA GLU A 40 -17.05 -18.56 -20.33
C GLU A 40 -17.15 -17.48 -21.40
N GLU A 41 -16.86 -16.21 -21.09
CA GLU A 41 -16.87 -15.13 -22.08
C GLU A 41 -15.94 -15.43 -23.26
N VAL A 42 -14.74 -15.95 -22.97
CA VAL A 42 -13.76 -16.33 -23.99
C VAL A 42 -14.18 -17.58 -24.75
N VAL A 43 -14.79 -18.58 -24.09
CA VAL A 43 -15.36 -19.76 -24.76
C VAL A 43 -16.48 -19.35 -25.71
N ASP A 44 -17.38 -18.45 -25.31
CA ASP A 44 -18.44 -17.93 -26.17
C ASP A 44 -17.85 -17.26 -27.42
N TYR A 45 -16.83 -16.42 -27.24
CA TYR A 45 -16.12 -15.77 -28.33
C TYR A 45 -15.48 -16.79 -29.27
N LEU A 46 -14.67 -17.72 -28.74
CA LEU A 46 -13.93 -18.70 -29.55
C LEU A 46 -14.87 -19.65 -30.30
N ASN A 47 -15.93 -20.13 -29.65
CA ASN A 47 -16.91 -21.02 -30.28
C ASN A 47 -17.70 -20.31 -31.38
N ALA A 48 -18.06 -19.04 -31.20
CA ALA A 48 -18.66 -18.22 -32.26
C ALA A 48 -17.73 -18.04 -33.47
N HIS A 49 -16.41 -18.16 -33.27
CA HIS A 49 -15.37 -18.15 -34.31
C HIS A 49 -14.95 -19.55 -34.78
N GLY A 50 -15.73 -20.60 -34.46
CA GLY A 50 -15.56 -21.95 -34.97
C GLY A 50 -14.53 -22.82 -34.23
N GLU A 51 -13.98 -22.33 -33.12
CA GLU A 51 -13.13 -23.14 -32.25
C GLU A 51 -13.95 -24.14 -31.43
N LYS A 52 -13.35 -25.30 -31.15
CA LYS A 52 -13.99 -26.40 -30.40
C LYS A 52 -13.50 -26.42 -28.96
N VAL A 53 -13.88 -25.40 -28.19
CA VAL A 53 -13.41 -25.25 -26.82
C VAL A 53 -14.54 -25.35 -25.79
N GLY A 54 -14.16 -25.67 -24.56
CA GLY A 54 -15.08 -25.67 -23.43
C GLY A 54 -14.40 -25.52 -22.07
N LEU A 55 -15.23 -25.53 -21.04
CA LEU A 55 -14.90 -25.28 -19.66
C LEU A 55 -15.64 -26.28 -18.77
N VAL A 56 -14.94 -26.90 -17.82
CA VAL A 56 -15.57 -27.55 -16.66
C VAL A 56 -15.37 -26.67 -15.44
N LYS A 57 -16.48 -26.23 -14.86
CA LYS A 57 -16.53 -25.48 -13.61
C LYS A 57 -16.66 -26.45 -12.44
N VAL A 58 -15.65 -26.48 -11.57
CA VAL A 58 -15.68 -27.26 -10.33
C VAL A 58 -16.51 -26.51 -9.28
N ARG A 59 -17.60 -27.11 -8.81
CA ARG A 59 -18.47 -26.52 -7.78
C ARG A 59 -18.24 -27.14 -6.42
N LEU A 60 -18.22 -28.48 -6.38
CA LEU A 60 -17.90 -29.24 -5.17
C LEU A 60 -16.50 -29.84 -5.30
N TYR A 61 -15.50 -29.14 -4.78
CA TYR A 61 -14.12 -29.62 -4.81
C TYR A 61 -13.89 -30.82 -3.88
N ARG A 62 -14.54 -30.83 -2.71
CA ARG A 62 -14.45 -31.92 -1.74
C ARG A 62 -15.81 -32.25 -1.11
N PRO A 63 -16.19 -33.55 -1.03
CA PRO A 63 -15.52 -34.72 -1.62
C PRO A 63 -15.49 -34.67 -3.16
N PHE A 64 -14.37 -35.06 -3.77
CA PHE A 64 -14.20 -35.03 -5.23
C PHE A 64 -14.82 -36.28 -5.87
N SER A 65 -15.91 -36.13 -6.62
CA SER A 65 -16.61 -37.28 -7.21
C SER A 65 -16.12 -37.57 -8.64
N VAL A 66 -15.24 -38.57 -8.77
CA VAL A 66 -14.66 -39.02 -10.06
C VAL A 66 -15.76 -39.27 -11.11
N LYS A 67 -16.82 -39.99 -10.72
CA LYS A 67 -17.96 -40.27 -11.61
C LYS A 67 -18.57 -38.98 -12.18
N HIS A 68 -18.99 -38.05 -11.32
CA HIS A 68 -19.67 -36.83 -11.77
C HIS A 68 -18.74 -35.89 -12.54
N PHE A 69 -17.43 -35.91 -12.25
CA PHE A 69 -16.44 -35.17 -13.01
C PHE A 69 -16.28 -35.72 -14.44
N VAL A 70 -16.13 -37.05 -14.56
CA VAL A 70 -15.92 -37.68 -15.87
C VAL A 70 -17.18 -37.65 -16.72
N ASP A 71 -18.36 -37.78 -16.10
CA ASP A 71 -19.67 -37.76 -16.78
C ASP A 71 -19.95 -36.43 -17.50
N VAL A 72 -19.36 -35.30 -17.07
CA VAL A 72 -19.56 -33.99 -17.72
C VAL A 72 -18.54 -33.68 -18.81
N LEU A 73 -17.48 -34.47 -18.95
CA LEU A 73 -16.44 -34.24 -19.97
C LEU A 73 -16.89 -34.81 -21.32
N PRO A 74 -16.96 -33.99 -22.40
CA PRO A 74 -17.27 -34.50 -23.74
C PRO A 74 -16.34 -35.65 -24.15
N GLU A 75 -16.85 -36.58 -24.95
CA GLU A 75 -16.07 -37.73 -25.43
C GLU A 75 -14.93 -37.29 -26.37
N SER A 76 -15.13 -36.18 -27.09
CA SER A 76 -14.20 -35.59 -28.06
C SER A 76 -12.96 -34.94 -27.45
N VAL A 77 -12.92 -34.75 -26.13
CA VAL A 77 -11.82 -34.04 -25.45
C VAL A 77 -10.50 -34.78 -25.65
N LYS A 78 -9.48 -34.04 -26.12
CA LYS A 78 -8.12 -34.53 -26.34
C LYS A 78 -7.10 -33.87 -25.43
N LYS A 79 -7.32 -32.60 -25.08
CA LYS A 79 -6.40 -31.80 -24.27
C LYS A 79 -7.13 -31.03 -23.18
N ILE A 80 -6.55 -30.99 -21.99
CA ILE A 80 -7.09 -30.31 -20.82
C ILE A 80 -6.03 -29.42 -20.19
N ALA A 81 -6.38 -28.17 -19.88
CA ALA A 81 -5.62 -27.34 -18.94
C ALA A 81 -6.38 -27.25 -17.61
N VAL A 82 -5.70 -27.53 -16.50
CA VAL A 82 -6.27 -27.42 -15.15
C VAL A 82 -5.68 -26.20 -14.46
N LEU A 83 -6.54 -25.33 -13.96
CA LEU A 83 -6.18 -24.00 -13.49
C LEU A 83 -6.34 -23.90 -11.97
N ASP A 84 -5.22 -23.71 -11.29
CA ASP A 84 -5.12 -23.62 -9.83
C ASP A 84 -4.80 -22.19 -9.38
N ARG A 85 -5.59 -21.69 -8.43
CA ARG A 85 -5.37 -20.37 -7.81
C ARG A 85 -4.54 -20.49 -6.54
N THR A 86 -3.46 -21.27 -6.61
CA THR A 86 -2.53 -21.54 -5.52
C THR A 86 -1.12 -21.84 -6.06
N LYS A 87 -0.14 -21.94 -5.18
CA LYS A 87 1.21 -22.44 -5.48
C LYS A 87 1.66 -23.30 -4.31
N GLU A 88 2.05 -24.54 -4.59
CA GLU A 88 2.65 -25.45 -3.61
C GLU A 88 4.13 -25.68 -3.99
N PRO A 89 5.08 -24.93 -3.40
CA PRO A 89 6.48 -25.02 -3.80
C PRO A 89 7.05 -26.43 -3.62
N GLY A 90 7.51 -27.04 -4.72
CA GLY A 90 8.13 -28.37 -4.72
C GLY A 90 7.17 -29.54 -4.91
N SER A 91 5.85 -29.30 -5.06
CA SER A 91 4.90 -30.36 -5.42
C SER A 91 5.08 -30.84 -6.87
N VAL A 92 4.52 -32.01 -7.18
CA VAL A 92 4.52 -32.51 -8.56
C VAL A 92 3.55 -31.68 -9.42
N GLY A 93 2.39 -31.30 -8.91
CA GLY A 93 1.53 -30.26 -9.48
C GLY A 93 0.63 -29.65 -8.41
N GLU A 94 -0.21 -28.70 -8.78
CA GLU A 94 -1.18 -28.10 -7.87
C GLU A 94 -2.37 -29.04 -7.57
N PRO A 95 -3.13 -28.82 -6.47
CA PRO A 95 -4.10 -29.78 -5.97
C PRO A 95 -5.20 -30.16 -6.96
N LEU A 96 -5.81 -29.21 -7.68
CA LEU A 96 -6.87 -29.53 -8.62
C LEU A 96 -6.32 -30.26 -9.85
N TYR A 97 -5.13 -29.87 -10.34
CA TYR A 97 -4.42 -30.60 -11.38
C TYR A 97 -4.20 -32.07 -10.99
N GLU A 98 -3.70 -32.35 -9.79
CA GLU A 98 -3.43 -33.73 -9.34
C GLU A 98 -4.72 -34.55 -9.21
N ASP A 99 -5.80 -33.97 -8.69
CA ASP A 99 -7.11 -34.63 -8.61
C ASP A 99 -7.68 -35.00 -9.99
N VAL A 100 -7.55 -34.10 -10.97
CA VAL A 100 -8.01 -34.34 -12.34
C VAL A 100 -7.21 -35.47 -12.99
N VAL A 101 -5.88 -35.44 -12.87
CA VAL A 101 -5.01 -36.49 -13.43
C VAL A 101 -5.35 -37.85 -12.81
N SER A 102 -5.50 -37.90 -11.48
CA SER A 102 -5.88 -39.12 -10.77
C SER A 102 -7.25 -39.64 -11.19
N SER A 103 -8.24 -38.75 -11.30
CA SER A 103 -9.61 -39.10 -11.70
C SER A 103 -9.70 -39.65 -13.12
N LEU A 104 -8.96 -39.04 -14.07
CA LEU A 104 -8.91 -39.53 -15.46
C LEU A 104 -8.21 -40.88 -15.56
N TYR A 105 -7.17 -41.10 -14.75
CA TYR A 105 -6.50 -42.39 -14.64
C TYR A 105 -7.44 -43.47 -14.10
N GLU A 106 -8.14 -43.21 -13.00
CA GLU A 106 -9.11 -44.13 -12.39
C GLU A 106 -10.25 -44.48 -13.37
N ALA A 107 -10.74 -43.51 -14.12
CA ALA A 107 -11.78 -43.71 -15.13
C ALA A 107 -11.27 -44.30 -16.46
N GLY A 108 -9.98 -44.62 -16.57
CA GLY A 108 -9.39 -45.20 -17.79
C GLY A 108 -9.28 -44.25 -18.99
N ARG A 109 -9.42 -42.93 -18.80
CA ARG A 109 -9.31 -41.89 -19.85
C ARG A 109 -7.88 -41.36 -19.99
N THR A 110 -6.89 -42.25 -20.04
CA THR A 110 -5.45 -41.90 -20.02
C THR A 110 -4.91 -41.32 -21.33
N GLY A 111 -5.69 -41.35 -22.41
CA GLY A 111 -5.31 -40.77 -23.71
C GLY A 111 -5.43 -39.24 -23.80
N ILE A 112 -6.00 -38.59 -22.77
CA ILE A 112 -6.17 -37.13 -22.73
C ILE A 112 -4.87 -36.48 -22.22
N LYS A 113 -4.34 -35.51 -22.97
CA LYS A 113 -3.19 -34.72 -22.53
C LYS A 113 -3.63 -33.68 -21.51
N VAL A 114 -3.14 -33.78 -20.28
CA VAL A 114 -3.43 -32.83 -19.19
C VAL A 114 -2.21 -31.96 -18.90
N VAL A 115 -2.41 -30.66 -18.75
CA VAL A 115 -1.41 -29.67 -18.32
C VAL A 115 -1.93 -28.86 -17.14
N GLY A 116 -1.04 -28.33 -16.30
CA GLY A 116 -1.38 -27.53 -15.12
C GLY A 116 -0.99 -26.05 -15.30
N GLY A 117 -1.84 -25.13 -14.85
CA GLY A 117 -1.58 -23.71 -14.91
C GLY A 117 -1.90 -23.02 -13.59
N ARG A 118 -1.03 -22.12 -13.14
CA ARG A 118 -1.30 -21.25 -11.98
C ARG A 118 -1.79 -19.88 -12.42
N TYR A 119 -2.75 -19.33 -11.68
CA TYR A 119 -3.31 -18.01 -11.97
C TYR A 119 -3.68 -17.24 -10.69
N GLY A 120 -3.88 -15.93 -10.81
CA GLY A 120 -4.66 -15.13 -9.84
C GLY A 120 -4.16 -15.08 -8.40
N LEU A 121 -2.88 -15.42 -8.13
CA LEU A 121 -2.28 -15.37 -6.80
C LEU A 121 -2.26 -13.92 -6.29
N GLY A 122 -2.59 -13.73 -5.01
CA GLY A 122 -2.64 -12.39 -4.42
C GLY A 122 -3.63 -11.44 -5.11
N SER A 123 -4.68 -11.98 -5.74
CA SER A 123 -5.61 -11.22 -6.59
C SER A 123 -5.01 -10.60 -7.85
N LYS A 124 -3.92 -11.18 -8.39
CA LYS A 124 -3.48 -10.86 -9.75
C LYS A 124 -4.66 -10.94 -10.72
N ASP A 125 -4.84 -9.89 -11.53
CA ASP A 125 -5.95 -9.83 -12.48
C ASP A 125 -5.85 -10.95 -13.51
N THR A 126 -6.99 -11.48 -13.93
CA THR A 126 -7.09 -12.52 -14.96
C THR A 126 -8.12 -12.11 -16.01
N PRO A 127 -7.76 -11.15 -16.88
CA PRO A 127 -8.62 -10.67 -17.97
C PRO A 127 -8.74 -11.71 -19.10
N PRO A 128 -9.56 -11.43 -20.13
CA PRO A 128 -9.72 -12.32 -21.29
C PRO A 128 -8.40 -12.71 -21.97
N SER A 129 -7.39 -11.85 -21.99
CA SER A 129 -6.06 -12.16 -22.54
C SER A 129 -5.42 -13.40 -21.90
N SER A 130 -5.59 -13.59 -20.59
CA SER A 130 -5.08 -14.75 -19.88
C SER A 130 -5.80 -16.03 -20.32
N ALA A 131 -7.12 -15.96 -20.52
CA ALA A 131 -7.92 -17.08 -21.01
C ALA A 131 -7.59 -17.43 -22.48
N PHE A 132 -7.40 -16.43 -23.34
CA PHE A 132 -6.92 -16.65 -24.71
C PHE A 132 -5.56 -17.35 -24.73
N ALA A 133 -4.61 -16.91 -23.91
CA ALA A 133 -3.28 -17.52 -23.82
C ALA A 133 -3.34 -19.01 -23.45
N ILE A 134 -4.23 -19.40 -22.53
CA ILE A 134 -4.44 -20.79 -22.13
C ILE A 134 -4.96 -21.63 -23.30
N PHE A 135 -5.99 -21.15 -24.02
CA PHE A 135 -6.53 -21.88 -25.16
C PHE A 135 -5.55 -21.95 -26.33
N GLU A 136 -4.71 -20.93 -26.52
CA GLU A 136 -3.62 -21.00 -27.50
C GLU A 136 -2.54 -22.00 -27.11
N GLU A 137 -2.19 -22.09 -25.83
CA GLU A 137 -1.29 -23.13 -25.36
C GLU A 137 -1.83 -24.54 -25.68
N LEU A 138 -3.13 -24.75 -25.44
CA LEU A 138 -3.80 -26.01 -25.76
C LEU A 138 -3.88 -26.32 -27.27
N LYS A 139 -3.70 -25.34 -28.17
CA LYS A 139 -3.62 -25.62 -29.62
C LYS A 139 -2.34 -26.37 -29.99
N LYS A 140 -1.23 -26.10 -29.31
CA LYS A 140 0.09 -26.70 -29.60
C LYS A 140 0.04 -28.23 -29.51
N ASP A 141 0.77 -28.92 -30.38
CA ASP A 141 0.85 -30.40 -30.34
C ASP A 141 1.43 -30.91 -29.02
N ALA A 142 2.41 -30.19 -28.48
CA ALA A 142 3.02 -30.44 -27.18
C ALA A 142 2.85 -29.19 -26.29
N PRO A 143 1.69 -29.02 -25.62
CA PRO A 143 1.52 -27.93 -24.67
C PRO A 143 2.49 -28.09 -23.50
N GLN A 144 2.94 -26.97 -22.97
CA GLN A 144 3.80 -26.89 -21.80
C GLN A 144 3.12 -27.55 -20.61
N ARG A 145 3.84 -28.45 -19.93
CA ARG A 145 3.28 -29.27 -18.85
C ARG A 145 2.76 -28.41 -17.69
N GLU A 146 3.51 -27.39 -17.31
CA GLU A 146 3.18 -26.45 -16.25
C GLU A 146 3.41 -25.01 -16.71
N PHE A 147 2.51 -24.09 -16.37
CA PHE A 147 2.64 -22.69 -16.76
C PHE A 147 2.03 -21.73 -15.73
N THR A 148 2.22 -20.44 -15.96
CA THR A 148 1.60 -19.34 -15.21
C THR A 148 0.97 -18.34 -16.18
N VAL A 149 -0.06 -17.62 -15.73
CA VAL A 149 -0.69 -16.51 -16.46
C VAL A 149 -0.82 -15.28 -15.56
N GLY A 150 -0.84 -14.09 -16.16
CA GLY A 150 -0.93 -12.79 -15.48
C GLY A 150 0.42 -12.20 -15.03
N ILE A 151 1.54 -12.83 -15.36
CA ILE A 151 2.89 -12.35 -15.03
C ILE A 151 3.85 -12.55 -16.20
N VAL A 152 4.99 -11.85 -16.16
CA VAL A 152 6.15 -12.14 -17.02
C VAL A 152 7.19 -12.87 -16.17
N ASP A 153 7.31 -14.19 -16.36
CA ASP A 153 8.30 -15.02 -15.70
C ASP A 153 9.49 -15.25 -16.63
N ASP A 154 10.43 -14.32 -16.59
CA ASP A 154 11.70 -14.34 -17.33
C ASP A 154 12.83 -15.06 -16.57
N VAL A 155 12.51 -15.73 -15.46
CA VAL A 155 13.48 -16.50 -14.66
C VAL A 155 13.30 -17.99 -14.90
N THR A 156 12.09 -18.51 -14.69
CA THR A 156 11.77 -19.93 -14.91
C THR A 156 11.06 -20.19 -16.24
N ASN A 157 10.70 -19.14 -16.99
CA ASN A 157 10.08 -19.22 -18.32
C ASN A 157 8.77 -20.03 -18.31
N LEU A 158 8.00 -19.92 -17.23
CA LEU A 158 6.70 -20.60 -17.09
C LEU A 158 5.52 -19.74 -17.52
N SER A 159 5.67 -18.43 -17.70
CA SER A 159 4.56 -17.56 -18.08
C SER A 159 4.18 -17.74 -19.56
N LEU A 160 2.88 -17.90 -19.83
CA LEU A 160 2.36 -17.84 -21.19
C LEU A 160 2.33 -16.38 -21.69
N PRO A 161 2.61 -16.12 -22.98
CA PRO A 161 2.46 -14.79 -23.55
C PRO A 161 0.99 -14.40 -23.64
N GLU A 162 0.66 -13.20 -23.18
CA GLU A 162 -0.68 -12.61 -23.28
C GLU A 162 -0.69 -11.47 -24.32
N ASP A 163 -1.67 -11.49 -25.21
CA ASP A 163 -1.82 -10.46 -26.24
C ASP A 163 -2.46 -9.19 -25.61
N PRO A 164 -1.75 -8.04 -25.59
CA PRO A 164 -2.32 -6.78 -25.09
C PRO A 164 -3.50 -6.29 -25.92
N GLU A 165 -3.62 -6.73 -27.18
CA GLU A 165 -4.71 -6.37 -28.09
C GLU A 165 -5.86 -7.39 -28.07
N ALA A 166 -5.86 -8.35 -27.13
CA ALA A 166 -6.92 -9.34 -26.98
C ALA A 166 -8.32 -8.68 -27.03
N PRO A 167 -9.28 -9.27 -27.75
CA PRO A 167 -10.60 -8.66 -27.96
C PRO A 167 -11.33 -8.47 -26.63
N ASN A 168 -12.23 -7.47 -26.59
CA ASN A 168 -13.15 -7.35 -25.46
C ASN A 168 -14.22 -8.43 -25.58
N THR A 169 -14.36 -9.26 -24.55
CA THR A 169 -15.34 -10.34 -24.51
C THR A 169 -16.54 -10.04 -23.62
N ALA A 170 -16.61 -8.83 -23.04
CA ALA A 170 -17.82 -8.38 -22.38
C ALA A 170 -19.01 -8.45 -23.35
N ALA A 171 -20.19 -8.81 -22.83
CA ALA A 171 -21.40 -8.96 -23.64
C ALA A 171 -21.71 -7.69 -24.44
N GLU A 172 -22.19 -7.84 -25.68
CA GLU A 172 -22.53 -6.71 -26.54
C GLU A 172 -23.48 -5.72 -25.84
N GLY A 173 -23.25 -4.42 -26.04
CA GLY A 173 -24.02 -3.36 -25.37
C GLY A 173 -23.65 -3.12 -23.90
N THR A 174 -22.67 -3.84 -23.33
CA THR A 174 -22.13 -3.52 -22.00
C THR A 174 -21.35 -2.21 -22.06
N ILE A 175 -21.75 -1.26 -21.23
CA ILE A 175 -21.04 -0.01 -21.02
C ILE A 175 -20.08 -0.19 -19.84
N GLU A 176 -18.83 0.19 -20.04
CA GLU A 176 -17.74 0.00 -19.09
C GLU A 176 -17.15 1.35 -18.69
N CYS A 177 -17.03 1.61 -17.39
CA CYS A 177 -16.56 2.88 -16.87
C CYS A 177 -15.44 2.71 -15.85
N LYS A 178 -14.51 3.68 -15.80
CA LYS A 178 -13.44 3.74 -14.81
C LYS A 178 -13.37 5.11 -14.15
N PHE A 179 -13.21 5.14 -12.83
CA PHE A 179 -13.12 6.40 -12.07
C PHE A 179 -11.90 6.38 -11.17
N TRP A 180 -11.02 7.37 -11.36
CA TRP A 180 -9.81 7.57 -10.57
C TRP A 180 -10.06 8.67 -9.54
N GLY A 181 -10.11 8.28 -8.27
CA GLY A 181 -10.29 9.19 -7.13
C GLY A 181 -9.21 8.99 -6.07
N ILE A 182 -9.30 9.78 -5.00
CA ILE A 182 -8.37 9.72 -3.86
C ILE A 182 -9.11 9.34 -2.57
N GLY A 183 -8.49 8.52 -1.72
CA GLY A 183 -9.07 8.06 -0.47
C GLY A 183 -9.55 9.22 0.41
N GLY A 184 -10.88 9.32 0.55
CA GLY A 184 -11.57 10.37 1.33
C GLY A 184 -12.30 11.42 0.50
N ASP A 185 -12.25 11.38 -0.83
CA ASP A 185 -12.93 12.35 -1.72
C ASP A 185 -14.43 12.09 -1.94
N GLY A 186 -14.88 10.85 -1.72
CA GLY A 186 -16.26 10.42 -1.93
C GLY A 186 -16.55 9.73 -3.27
N THR A 187 -15.56 9.53 -4.14
CA THR A 187 -15.71 8.90 -5.47
C THR A 187 -16.32 7.50 -5.40
N VAL A 188 -15.75 6.62 -4.56
CA VAL A 188 -16.28 5.26 -4.34
C VAL A 188 -17.73 5.30 -3.84
N GLY A 189 -18.05 6.23 -2.93
CA GLY A 189 -19.39 6.40 -2.39
C GLY A 189 -20.40 6.81 -3.47
N ALA A 190 -20.02 7.76 -4.31
CA ALA A 190 -20.82 8.18 -5.46
C ALA A 190 -21.03 7.02 -6.44
N ASN A 191 -20.00 6.26 -6.77
CA ASN A 191 -20.11 5.11 -7.69
C ASN A 191 -21.01 4.00 -7.14
N LYS A 192 -20.94 3.70 -5.84
CA LYS A 192 -21.90 2.78 -5.20
C LYS A 192 -23.34 3.28 -5.28
N ASN A 193 -23.54 4.59 -5.15
CA ASN A 193 -24.85 5.20 -5.29
C ASN A 193 -25.35 5.17 -6.75
N SER A 194 -24.49 5.50 -7.73
CA SER A 194 -24.83 5.43 -9.16
C SER A 194 -25.27 4.04 -9.58
N ILE A 195 -24.58 2.99 -9.10
CA ILE A 195 -24.91 1.59 -9.42
C ILE A 195 -26.27 1.20 -8.82
N LYS A 196 -26.59 1.67 -7.61
CA LYS A 196 -27.92 1.48 -7.03
C LYS A 196 -28.99 2.22 -7.82
N ILE A 197 -28.75 3.47 -8.20
CA ILE A 197 -29.70 4.24 -9.03
C ILE A 197 -30.00 3.48 -10.32
N ILE A 198 -28.97 3.03 -11.05
CA ILE A 198 -29.15 2.29 -12.31
C ILE A 198 -29.85 0.96 -12.06
N GLY A 199 -29.42 0.16 -11.08
CA GLY A 199 -29.99 -1.16 -10.83
C GLY A 199 -31.39 -1.15 -10.23
N ASP A 200 -31.75 -0.14 -9.44
CA ASP A 200 -33.08 -0.03 -8.80
C ASP A 200 -34.13 0.59 -9.74
N HIS A 201 -33.71 1.29 -10.80
CA HIS A 201 -34.60 2.01 -11.73
C HIS A 201 -34.52 1.50 -13.18
N THR A 202 -33.77 0.44 -13.46
CA THR A 202 -33.72 -0.23 -14.77
C THR A 202 -33.62 -1.74 -14.64
N ASP A 203 -33.88 -2.45 -15.74
CA ASP A 203 -33.69 -3.91 -15.83
C ASP A 203 -32.24 -4.30 -16.18
N LYS A 204 -31.30 -3.35 -16.18
CA LYS A 204 -29.90 -3.62 -16.53
C LYS A 204 -29.21 -4.41 -15.43
N TYR A 205 -28.33 -5.32 -15.84
CA TYR A 205 -27.33 -5.89 -14.96
C TYR A 205 -26.32 -4.81 -14.61
N VAL A 206 -25.88 -4.78 -13.36
CA VAL A 206 -24.88 -3.84 -12.87
C VAL A 206 -23.76 -4.58 -12.13
N GLN A 207 -22.52 -4.14 -12.33
CA GLN A 207 -21.34 -4.66 -11.67
C GLN A 207 -20.47 -3.51 -11.16
N ALA A 208 -19.92 -3.68 -9.96
CA ALA A 208 -18.99 -2.75 -9.34
C ALA A 208 -17.78 -3.50 -8.79
N TYR A 209 -16.58 -3.02 -9.10
CA TYR A 209 -15.37 -3.43 -8.41
C TYR A 209 -14.55 -2.19 -8.04
N PHE A 210 -13.93 -2.20 -6.86
CA PHE A 210 -13.19 -1.05 -6.35
C PHE A 210 -11.79 -1.48 -5.94
N GLN A 211 -10.77 -0.94 -6.62
CA GLN A 211 -9.38 -1.04 -6.20
C GLN A 211 -9.08 0.05 -5.19
N TYR A 212 -8.43 -0.31 -4.08
CA TYR A 212 -7.97 0.61 -3.06
C TYR A 212 -6.46 0.47 -2.87
N ASP A 213 -5.81 1.59 -2.58
CA ASP A 213 -4.43 1.64 -2.13
C ASP A 213 -4.28 1.09 -0.69
N SER A 214 -3.09 0.63 -0.34
CA SER A 214 -2.72 0.26 1.04
C SER A 214 -2.62 1.49 1.96
N LYS A 215 -2.38 2.67 1.38
CA LYS A 215 -2.33 3.95 2.11
C LYS A 215 -3.71 4.35 2.62
N LYS A 216 -3.86 4.41 3.94
CA LYS A 216 -5.17 4.66 4.60
C LYS A 216 -5.77 6.04 4.31
N THR A 217 -4.96 7.05 4.02
CA THR A 217 -5.42 8.39 3.64
C THR A 217 -4.65 8.89 2.44
N GLY A 218 -5.35 9.50 1.49
CA GLY A 218 -4.74 10.06 0.29
C GLY A 218 -4.17 9.01 -0.68
N GLY A 219 -4.55 7.74 -0.53
CA GLY A 219 -4.21 6.67 -1.47
C GLY A 219 -5.10 6.70 -2.71
N ILE A 220 -4.67 6.09 -3.80
CA ILE A 220 -5.45 6.02 -5.05
C ILE A 220 -6.66 5.09 -4.87
N THR A 221 -7.77 5.44 -5.48
CA THR A 221 -8.92 4.55 -5.65
C THR A 221 -9.32 4.47 -7.11
N ILE A 222 -9.54 3.26 -7.60
CA ILE A 222 -10.00 3.02 -8.98
C ILE A 222 -11.30 2.23 -8.93
N SER A 223 -12.38 2.84 -9.41
CA SER A 223 -13.68 2.18 -9.51
C SER A 223 -13.87 1.65 -10.92
N HIS A 224 -14.27 0.39 -11.05
CA HIS A 224 -14.65 -0.28 -12.29
C HIS A 224 -16.13 -0.57 -12.26
N LEU A 225 -16.87 -0.01 -13.21
CA LEU A 225 -18.30 -0.16 -13.31
C LEU A 225 -18.63 -0.78 -14.65
N ARG A 226 -19.57 -1.74 -14.66
CA ARG A 226 -20.18 -2.25 -15.88
C ARG A 226 -21.68 -2.26 -15.73
N PHE A 227 -22.39 -1.97 -16.81
CA PHE A 227 -23.83 -2.11 -16.87
C PHE A 227 -24.29 -2.44 -18.28
N GLY A 228 -25.31 -3.28 -18.41
CA GLY A 228 -25.77 -3.77 -19.72
C GLY A 228 -27.04 -4.60 -19.60
N ASP A 229 -27.65 -4.91 -20.75
CA ASP A 229 -28.90 -5.68 -20.82
C ASP A 229 -28.69 -7.19 -20.69
N HIS A 230 -27.43 -7.63 -20.78
CA HIS A 230 -27.02 -9.03 -20.61
C HIS A 230 -26.30 -9.25 -19.28
N LYS A 231 -26.34 -10.49 -18.79
CA LYS A 231 -25.64 -10.87 -17.56
C LYS A 231 -24.13 -10.62 -17.69
N ILE A 232 -23.58 -9.85 -16.75
CA ILE A 232 -22.16 -9.51 -16.73
C ILE A 232 -21.36 -10.68 -16.12
N ARG A 233 -20.39 -11.21 -16.86
CA ARG A 233 -19.51 -12.34 -16.49
C ARG A 233 -18.04 -11.93 -16.41
N SER A 234 -17.79 -10.65 -16.11
CA SER A 234 -16.48 -10.02 -16.27
C SER A 234 -15.78 -9.74 -14.92
N PRO A 235 -15.35 -10.73 -14.11
CA PRO A 235 -14.70 -10.50 -12.82
C PRO A 235 -13.21 -10.15 -12.97
N TYR A 236 -12.92 -9.19 -13.86
CA TYR A 236 -11.61 -8.63 -14.16
C TYR A 236 -11.71 -7.11 -14.31
N TYR A 237 -10.59 -6.41 -14.25
CA TYR A 237 -10.56 -4.96 -14.38
C TYR A 237 -11.06 -4.50 -15.75
N VAL A 238 -11.80 -3.39 -15.78
CA VAL A 238 -12.10 -2.71 -17.05
C VAL A 238 -10.78 -2.27 -17.68
N THR A 239 -10.41 -2.81 -18.83
CA THR A 239 -9.23 -2.42 -19.62
C THR A 239 -9.59 -1.68 -20.90
N LYS A 240 -10.85 -1.80 -21.35
CA LYS A 240 -11.43 -1.06 -22.46
C LYS A 240 -12.71 -0.40 -21.97
N ALA A 241 -12.70 0.90 -21.74
CA ALA A 241 -13.76 1.69 -21.11
C ALA A 241 -14.41 2.64 -22.11
N ASP A 242 -15.73 2.79 -22.04
CA ASP A 242 -16.48 3.80 -22.78
C ASP A 242 -16.33 5.19 -22.14
N PHE A 243 -16.11 5.22 -20.82
CA PHE A 243 -15.95 6.44 -20.02
C PHE A 243 -14.88 6.27 -18.95
N VAL A 244 -13.93 7.22 -18.90
CA VAL A 244 -12.94 7.31 -17.82
C VAL A 244 -12.99 8.69 -17.20
N ALA A 245 -13.03 8.78 -15.88
CA ALA A 245 -12.94 10.04 -15.15
C ALA A 245 -11.72 10.10 -14.23
N CYS A 246 -11.03 11.23 -14.26
CA CYS A 246 -9.97 11.61 -13.32
C CYS A 246 -10.50 12.69 -12.38
N HIS A 247 -10.71 12.36 -11.11
CA HIS A 247 -11.24 13.30 -10.12
C HIS A 247 -10.16 14.12 -9.41
N VAL A 248 -8.89 13.84 -9.69
CA VAL A 248 -7.72 14.37 -8.97
C VAL A 248 -6.68 14.91 -9.98
N PRO A 249 -6.53 16.24 -10.13
CA PRO A 249 -5.64 16.84 -11.14
C PRO A 249 -4.20 16.32 -11.09
N ALA A 250 -3.67 16.08 -9.88
CA ALA A 250 -2.30 15.59 -9.67
C ALA A 250 -2.01 14.26 -10.40
N TYR A 251 -3.03 13.46 -10.70
CA TYR A 251 -2.86 12.20 -11.44
C TYR A 251 -2.51 12.40 -12.91
N ILE A 252 -2.88 13.56 -13.49
CA ILE A 252 -2.45 13.98 -14.82
C ILE A 252 -0.95 14.29 -14.80
N ILE A 253 -0.50 15.09 -13.84
CA ILE A 253 0.92 15.49 -13.69
C ILE A 253 1.80 14.26 -13.42
N LYS A 254 1.34 13.33 -12.57
CA LYS A 254 2.05 12.07 -12.31
C LYS A 254 2.12 11.12 -13.51
N GLY A 255 1.38 11.42 -14.58
CA GLY A 255 1.35 10.64 -15.80
C GLY A 255 0.85 9.22 -15.59
N TYR A 256 -0.20 9.06 -14.79
CA TYR A 256 -0.91 7.78 -14.74
C TYR A 256 -1.57 7.52 -16.09
N LYS A 257 -1.41 6.29 -16.58
CA LYS A 257 -1.92 5.86 -17.88
C LYS A 257 -3.42 5.57 -17.81
N MET A 258 -4.22 6.61 -17.56
CA MET A 258 -5.68 6.53 -17.39
C MET A 258 -6.39 6.49 -18.75
N VAL A 259 -6.02 7.40 -19.66
CA VAL A 259 -6.72 7.58 -20.94
C VAL A 259 -6.51 6.42 -21.92
N ARG A 260 -5.44 5.63 -21.76
CA ARG A 260 -5.16 4.47 -22.62
C ARG A 260 -6.24 3.39 -22.56
N ASP A 261 -7.01 3.38 -21.48
CA ASP A 261 -8.09 2.43 -21.30
C ASP A 261 -9.38 2.89 -22.00
N VAL A 262 -9.44 4.13 -22.52
CA VAL A 262 -10.64 4.66 -23.19
C VAL A 262 -10.72 4.11 -24.62
N LYS A 263 -11.83 3.45 -24.97
CA LYS A 263 -12.10 2.98 -26.34
C LYS A 263 -12.04 4.15 -27.35
N PRO A 264 -11.67 3.92 -28.62
CA PRO A 264 -11.74 4.95 -29.66
C PRO A 264 -13.12 5.61 -29.71
N GLY A 265 -13.16 6.94 -29.74
CA GLY A 265 -14.40 7.73 -29.66
C GLY A 265 -15.04 7.81 -28.27
N GLY A 266 -14.46 7.18 -27.24
CA GLY A 266 -14.95 7.23 -25.86
C GLY A 266 -14.73 8.58 -25.18
N THR A 267 -15.07 8.65 -23.89
CA THR A 267 -15.05 9.91 -23.11
C THR A 267 -14.00 9.88 -21.99
N PHE A 268 -13.26 10.97 -21.86
CA PHE A 268 -12.33 11.24 -20.77
C PHE A 268 -12.71 12.54 -20.05
N LEU A 269 -13.17 12.45 -18.79
CA LEU A 269 -13.52 13.59 -17.94
C LEU A 269 -12.39 13.88 -16.95
N VAL A 270 -11.96 15.13 -16.83
CA VAL A 270 -10.94 15.56 -15.87
C VAL A 270 -11.48 16.67 -14.97
N ASN A 271 -11.43 16.44 -13.66
CA ASN A 271 -11.70 17.47 -12.66
C ASN A 271 -10.43 18.29 -12.42
N CYS A 272 -10.41 19.57 -12.79
CA CYS A 272 -9.30 20.48 -12.53
C CYS A 272 -9.75 21.95 -12.57
N GLN A 273 -8.92 22.82 -11.98
CA GLN A 273 -9.11 24.28 -12.04
C GLN A 273 -8.48 24.88 -13.31
N TRP A 274 -7.74 24.07 -14.07
CA TRP A 274 -7.02 24.48 -15.25
C TRP A 274 -7.94 24.81 -16.42
N ASP A 275 -7.54 25.78 -17.23
CA ASP A 275 -8.08 25.93 -18.57
C ASP A 275 -7.50 24.88 -19.56
N ALA A 276 -7.89 24.95 -20.82
CA ALA A 276 -7.46 23.99 -21.84
C ALA A 276 -5.95 24.08 -22.15
N GLU A 277 -5.34 25.26 -22.04
CA GLU A 277 -3.92 25.48 -22.32
C GLU A 277 -3.07 24.94 -21.15
N GLU A 278 -3.46 25.26 -19.92
CA GLU A 278 -2.85 24.73 -18.70
C GLU A 278 -2.98 23.20 -18.63
N PHE A 279 -4.16 22.65 -18.95
CA PHE A 279 -4.34 21.20 -19.04
C PHE A 279 -3.41 20.58 -20.09
N ALA A 280 -3.30 21.20 -21.27
CA ALA A 280 -2.37 20.76 -22.30
C ALA A 280 -0.91 20.82 -21.83
N HIS A 281 -0.53 21.82 -21.04
CA HIS A 281 0.81 21.91 -20.46
C HIS A 281 1.11 20.74 -19.51
N HIS A 282 0.16 20.39 -18.64
CA HIS A 282 0.32 19.31 -17.66
C HIS A 282 0.17 17.89 -18.21
N LEU A 283 -0.54 17.71 -19.34
CA LEU A 283 -0.82 16.38 -19.89
C LEU A 283 0.42 15.76 -20.57
N PRO A 284 0.83 14.52 -20.20
CA PRO A 284 1.97 13.86 -20.83
C PRO A 284 1.80 13.63 -22.32
N ALA A 285 2.90 13.68 -23.08
CA ALA A 285 2.89 13.52 -24.52
C ALA A 285 2.35 12.16 -24.98
N GLU A 286 2.66 11.05 -24.29
CA GLU A 286 2.04 9.74 -24.54
C GLU A 286 0.50 9.81 -24.51
N ALA A 287 -0.07 10.47 -23.51
CA ALA A 287 -1.53 10.62 -23.38
C ALA A 287 -2.12 11.50 -24.48
N LYS A 288 -1.43 12.60 -24.86
CA LYS A 288 -1.79 13.45 -26.00
C LYS A 288 -1.87 12.66 -27.30
N ARG A 289 -0.84 11.86 -27.60
CA ARG A 289 -0.80 11.00 -28.79
C ARG A 289 -1.94 9.99 -28.80
N TYR A 290 -2.25 9.37 -27.67
CA TYR A 290 -3.36 8.42 -27.56
C TYR A 290 -4.71 9.09 -27.82
N ILE A 291 -4.95 10.26 -27.21
CA ILE A 291 -6.19 11.03 -27.38
C ILE A 291 -6.42 11.39 -28.84
N ALA A 292 -5.40 11.95 -29.50
CA ALA A 292 -5.47 12.36 -30.90
C ALA A 292 -5.68 11.16 -31.84
N LYS A 293 -4.92 10.07 -31.66
CA LYS A 293 -5.01 8.88 -32.53
C LYS A 293 -6.36 8.17 -32.43
N ASN A 294 -6.98 8.18 -31.26
CA ASN A 294 -8.21 7.42 -30.99
C ASN A 294 -9.47 8.30 -30.97
N ASN A 295 -9.37 9.58 -31.34
CA ASN A 295 -10.49 10.54 -31.36
C ASN A 295 -11.25 10.58 -30.02
N ILE A 296 -10.51 10.64 -28.91
CA ILE A 296 -11.11 10.63 -27.56
C ILE A 296 -11.79 11.97 -27.28
N ASN A 297 -13.02 11.94 -26.75
CA ASN A 297 -13.73 13.13 -26.30
C ASN A 297 -13.23 13.55 -24.91
N VAL A 298 -12.55 14.68 -24.82
CA VAL A 298 -12.01 15.19 -23.54
C VAL A 298 -12.88 16.31 -22.99
N TYR A 299 -13.25 16.21 -21.71
CA TYR A 299 -14.03 17.21 -20.98
C TYR A 299 -13.30 17.65 -19.70
N LEU A 300 -13.32 18.94 -19.42
CA LEU A 300 -12.79 19.52 -18.17
C LEU A 300 -13.94 20.03 -17.30
N ILE A 301 -13.83 19.87 -15.98
CA ILE A 301 -14.78 20.40 -15.00
C ILE A 301 -14.06 20.95 -13.77
N ASN A 302 -14.35 22.18 -13.35
CA ASN A 302 -13.84 22.72 -12.08
C ASN A 302 -14.82 22.43 -10.94
N ALA A 303 -14.88 21.17 -10.49
CA ALA A 303 -15.75 20.80 -9.38
C ALA A 303 -15.22 21.31 -8.03
N ILE A 304 -13.93 21.67 -7.94
CA ILE A 304 -13.26 22.10 -6.71
C ILE A 304 -13.79 23.46 -6.27
N ASP A 305 -13.75 24.47 -7.14
CA ASP A 305 -14.22 25.80 -6.79
C ASP A 305 -15.74 25.86 -6.76
N LEU A 306 -16.41 25.15 -7.68
CA LEU A 306 -17.86 25.03 -7.69
C LEU A 306 -18.40 24.43 -6.38
N ALA A 307 -17.72 23.44 -5.80
CA ALA A 307 -18.08 22.90 -4.48
C ALA A 307 -17.96 23.96 -3.37
N LYS A 308 -16.93 24.81 -3.39
CA LYS A 308 -16.76 25.90 -2.42
C LYS A 308 -17.88 26.93 -2.56
N GLU A 309 -18.18 27.35 -3.78
CA GLU A 309 -19.22 28.34 -4.09
C GLU A 309 -20.62 27.87 -3.66
N ILE A 310 -20.95 26.59 -3.86
CA ILE A 310 -22.22 25.98 -3.44
C ILE A 310 -22.28 25.78 -1.90
N GLY A 311 -21.13 25.80 -1.23
CA GLY A 311 -20.99 25.58 0.22
C GLY A 311 -20.69 24.13 0.62
N MET A 312 -20.43 23.25 -0.35
CA MET A 312 -20.04 21.84 -0.14
C MET A 312 -18.63 21.68 0.41
N GLY A 313 -17.84 22.77 0.47
CA GLY A 313 -16.46 22.78 0.94
C GLY A 313 -15.57 21.94 0.03
N LYS A 314 -14.90 20.92 0.57
CA LYS A 314 -14.01 20.03 -0.19
C LYS A 314 -14.71 18.87 -0.91
N ARG A 315 -16.04 18.79 -0.89
CA ARG A 315 -16.80 17.64 -1.41
C ARG A 315 -17.22 17.88 -2.86
N THR A 316 -16.50 17.26 -3.80
CA THR A 316 -16.76 17.36 -5.25
C THR A 316 -17.62 16.21 -5.79
N ASN A 317 -17.80 15.15 -5.01
CA ASN A 317 -18.40 13.88 -5.42
C ASN A 317 -19.79 14.02 -6.07
N THR A 318 -20.69 14.82 -5.52
CA THR A 318 -22.06 15.01 -6.08
C THR A 318 -22.03 15.69 -7.45
N ILE A 319 -21.16 16.68 -7.64
CA ILE A 319 -20.99 17.41 -8.91
C ILE A 319 -20.46 16.45 -9.98
N LEU A 320 -19.41 15.70 -9.65
CA LEU A 320 -18.77 14.75 -10.56
C LEU A 320 -19.67 13.56 -10.90
N GLN A 321 -20.49 13.11 -9.94
CA GLN A 321 -21.51 12.08 -10.19
C GLN A 321 -22.55 12.55 -11.21
N SER A 322 -22.97 13.82 -11.13
CA SER A 322 -23.92 14.40 -12.08
C SER A 322 -23.33 14.50 -13.49
N ALA A 323 -22.07 14.98 -13.58
CA ALA A 323 -21.34 15.02 -14.85
C ALA A 323 -21.20 13.62 -15.49
N PHE A 324 -20.99 12.58 -14.70
CA PHE A 324 -21.00 11.20 -15.19
C PHE A 324 -22.33 10.82 -15.85
N PHE A 325 -23.47 11.06 -15.20
CA PHE A 325 -24.77 10.70 -15.80
C PHE A 325 -25.06 11.47 -17.08
N ALA A 326 -24.72 12.76 -17.13
CA ALA A 326 -24.88 13.59 -18.32
C ALA A 326 -24.00 13.13 -19.50
N LEU A 327 -22.75 12.73 -19.23
CA LEU A 327 -21.77 12.38 -20.26
C LEU A 327 -21.84 10.90 -20.69
N ALA A 328 -21.99 9.97 -19.74
CA ALA A 328 -22.00 8.54 -20.03
C ALA A 328 -23.34 8.06 -20.64
N LYS A 329 -24.40 8.86 -20.53
CA LYS A 329 -25.72 8.63 -21.16
C LYS A 329 -26.29 7.23 -20.89
N VAL A 330 -26.05 6.72 -19.68
CA VAL A 330 -26.54 5.41 -19.22
C VAL A 330 -28.07 5.39 -19.10
N LEU A 331 -28.62 6.54 -18.74
CA LEU A 331 -30.04 6.81 -18.54
C LEU A 331 -30.38 8.11 -19.29
N PRO A 332 -31.67 8.35 -19.58
CA PRO A 332 -32.13 9.69 -19.93
C PRO A 332 -31.71 10.70 -18.86
N GLU A 333 -31.15 11.83 -19.29
CA GLU A 333 -30.53 12.82 -18.39
C GLU A 333 -31.51 13.34 -17.32
N ALA A 334 -32.74 13.69 -17.72
CA ALA A 334 -33.76 14.18 -16.81
C ALA A 334 -34.09 13.18 -15.69
N ASP A 335 -34.19 11.90 -16.03
CA ASP A 335 -34.47 10.82 -15.08
C ASP A 335 -33.28 10.62 -14.13
N ALA A 336 -32.06 10.61 -14.66
CA ALA A 336 -30.85 10.47 -13.86
C ALA A 336 -30.73 11.58 -12.81
N LEU A 337 -30.94 12.84 -13.21
CA LEU A 337 -30.88 13.98 -12.30
C LEU A 337 -31.98 13.91 -11.24
N GLN A 338 -33.18 13.45 -11.60
CA GLN A 338 -34.27 13.28 -10.65
C GLN A 338 -33.95 12.18 -9.62
N TYR A 339 -33.50 11.00 -10.06
CA TYR A 339 -33.14 9.91 -9.15
C TYR A 339 -31.98 10.29 -8.21
N MET A 340 -31.01 11.07 -8.69
CA MET A 340 -29.96 11.62 -7.84
C MET A 340 -30.52 12.55 -6.76
N LYS A 341 -31.45 13.45 -7.13
CA LYS A 341 -32.10 14.37 -6.18
C LYS A 341 -32.93 13.62 -5.14
N ASP A 342 -33.63 12.55 -5.54
CA ASP A 342 -34.41 11.70 -4.64
C ASP A 342 -33.50 10.96 -3.65
N ALA A 343 -32.40 10.37 -4.15
CA ALA A 343 -31.41 9.70 -3.32
C ALA A 343 -30.71 10.66 -2.33
N ALA A 344 -30.37 11.87 -2.77
CA ALA A 344 -29.80 12.91 -1.91
C ALA A 344 -30.79 13.32 -0.81
N THR A 345 -32.06 13.50 -1.16
CA THR A 345 -33.14 13.83 -0.20
C THR A 345 -33.28 12.73 0.83
N HIS A 346 -33.43 11.47 0.40
CA HIS A 346 -33.55 10.32 1.30
C HIS A 346 -32.37 10.20 2.27
N SER A 347 -31.15 10.42 1.76
CA SER A 347 -29.91 10.27 2.53
C SER A 347 -29.65 11.40 3.53
N TYR A 348 -30.05 12.63 3.18
CA TYR A 348 -29.61 13.82 3.91
C TYR A 348 -30.73 14.62 4.58
N LEU A 349 -32.01 14.28 4.38
CA LEU A 349 -33.12 15.00 5.02
C LEU A 349 -33.00 15.04 6.55
N LYS A 350 -32.51 13.96 7.17
CA LYS A 350 -32.25 13.91 8.62
C LYS A 350 -31.17 14.90 9.10
N LYS A 351 -30.35 15.44 8.19
CA LYS A 351 -29.33 16.46 8.45
C LYS A 351 -29.82 17.89 8.20
N GLY A 352 -31.07 18.06 7.77
CA GLY A 352 -31.72 19.35 7.53
C GLY A 352 -31.84 19.71 6.04
N GLN A 353 -32.88 20.49 5.72
CA GLN A 353 -33.22 20.88 4.34
C GLN A 353 -32.10 21.61 3.62
N ASN A 354 -31.35 22.47 4.33
CA ASN A 354 -30.22 23.20 3.74
C ASN A 354 -29.18 22.25 3.10
N ILE A 355 -28.91 21.10 3.72
CA ILE A 355 -27.96 20.11 3.17
C ILE A 355 -28.54 19.45 1.91
N VAL A 356 -29.85 19.19 1.90
CA VAL A 356 -30.55 18.64 0.71
C VAL A 356 -30.48 19.65 -0.44
N ASP A 357 -30.83 20.91 -0.19
CA ASP A 357 -30.83 21.98 -1.20
C ASP A 357 -29.43 22.21 -1.78
N MET A 358 -28.38 22.17 -0.94
CA MET A 358 -26.99 22.24 -1.40
C MET A 358 -26.62 21.08 -2.33
N ASN A 359 -27.07 19.85 -2.02
CA ASN A 359 -26.83 18.71 -2.89
C ASN A 359 -27.62 18.83 -4.21
N HIS A 360 -28.87 19.32 -4.17
CA HIS A 360 -29.65 19.54 -5.40
C HIS A 360 -28.99 20.57 -6.31
N LYS A 361 -28.49 21.69 -5.76
CA LYS A 361 -27.71 22.67 -6.51
C LYS A 361 -26.43 22.07 -7.10
N ALA A 362 -25.73 21.22 -6.34
CA ALA A 362 -24.55 20.53 -6.82
C ALA A 362 -24.86 19.55 -7.98
N ILE A 363 -26.02 18.88 -7.93
CA ILE A 363 -26.49 18.00 -9.02
C ILE A 363 -26.77 18.83 -10.27
N ASP A 364 -27.54 19.90 -10.14
CA ASP A 364 -27.91 20.76 -11.27
C ASP A 364 -26.69 21.40 -11.93
N ALA A 365 -25.75 21.91 -11.12
CA ALA A 365 -24.52 22.52 -11.64
C ALA A 365 -23.61 21.48 -12.31
N GLY A 366 -23.46 20.28 -11.72
CA GLY A 366 -22.62 19.23 -12.27
C GLY A 366 -23.09 18.68 -13.63
N ALA A 367 -24.38 18.80 -13.94
CA ALA A 367 -24.95 18.35 -15.20
C ALA A 367 -24.49 19.19 -16.41
N THR A 368 -24.04 20.43 -16.17
CA THR A 368 -23.72 21.38 -17.26
C THR A 368 -22.38 22.10 -17.12
N ALA A 369 -21.68 22.00 -15.98
CA ALA A 369 -20.46 22.76 -15.70
C ALA A 369 -19.22 22.27 -16.47
N PHE A 370 -19.27 21.11 -17.11
CA PHE A 370 -18.14 20.58 -17.88
C PHE A 370 -18.04 21.26 -19.26
N THR A 371 -16.82 21.41 -19.76
CA THR A 371 -16.53 21.96 -21.09
C THR A 371 -15.76 20.95 -21.92
N LYS A 372 -16.21 20.71 -23.16
CA LYS A 372 -15.47 19.89 -24.13
C LYS A 372 -14.30 20.71 -24.67
N ILE A 373 -13.09 20.13 -24.70
CA ILE A 373 -11.94 20.77 -25.31
C ILE A 373 -11.78 20.34 -26.78
N GLU A 374 -11.34 21.27 -27.62
CA GLU A 374 -10.89 20.96 -28.98
C GLU A 374 -9.48 20.36 -28.90
N ILE A 375 -9.27 19.24 -29.59
CA ILE A 375 -7.97 18.53 -29.57
C ILE A 375 -7.05 19.13 -30.62
N PRO A 376 -5.91 19.74 -30.23
CA PRO A 376 -4.94 20.28 -31.17
C PRO A 376 -4.33 19.18 -32.05
N ALA A 377 -4.08 19.47 -33.33
CA ALA A 377 -3.55 18.49 -34.28
C ALA A 377 -2.11 18.05 -33.95
N ASP A 378 -1.33 18.91 -33.30
CA ASP A 378 0.06 18.64 -32.89
C ASP A 378 0.18 17.61 -31.75
N TRP A 379 -0.91 17.33 -31.03
CA TRP A 379 -0.95 16.27 -30.01
C TRP A 379 -0.62 14.89 -30.59
N ALA A 380 -0.96 14.65 -31.86
CA ALA A 380 -0.66 13.39 -32.55
C ALA A 380 0.85 13.09 -32.64
N THR A 381 1.69 14.14 -32.60
CA THR A 381 3.15 14.06 -32.72
C THR A 381 3.87 14.64 -31.51
N ALA A 382 3.18 14.82 -30.38
CA ALA A 382 3.79 15.34 -29.16
C ALA A 382 4.99 14.48 -28.73
N GLU A 383 6.10 15.11 -28.34
CA GLU A 383 7.33 14.44 -27.94
C GLU A 383 7.40 14.28 -26.42
N ASP A 384 7.92 13.13 -25.96
CA ASP A 384 8.08 12.86 -24.54
C ASP A 384 9.21 13.73 -23.96
N ALA A 385 8.91 14.50 -22.91
CA ALA A 385 9.91 15.32 -22.25
C ALA A 385 10.97 14.44 -21.55
N PRO A 386 12.27 14.79 -21.63
CA PRO A 386 13.31 14.06 -20.91
C PRO A 386 13.09 14.20 -19.40
N SER A 387 13.08 13.09 -18.67
CA SER A 387 13.08 13.09 -17.21
C SER A 387 14.51 13.18 -16.70
N THR A 388 14.83 14.25 -15.97
CA THR A 388 16.17 14.52 -15.41
C THR A 388 16.19 14.42 -13.89
N ILE A 389 15.39 13.53 -13.29
CA ILE A 389 15.41 13.34 -11.84
C ILE A 389 16.74 12.68 -11.46
N THR A 390 17.65 13.44 -10.87
CA THR A 390 18.85 12.91 -10.21
C THR A 390 18.47 12.52 -8.78
N LEU A 391 18.65 11.25 -8.44
CA LEU A 391 18.42 10.73 -7.10
C LEU A 391 19.75 10.53 -6.38
N GLU A 392 19.82 10.94 -5.12
CA GLU A 392 21.00 10.77 -4.26
C GLU A 392 20.69 9.75 -3.16
N GLY A 393 21.61 8.82 -2.91
CA GLY A 393 21.42 7.80 -1.88
C GLY A 393 22.27 6.55 -2.09
N ARG A 394 22.04 5.53 -1.26
CA ARG A 394 22.69 4.22 -1.40
C ARG A 394 22.24 3.56 -2.70
N GLU A 395 23.18 3.03 -3.49
CA GLU A 395 22.84 2.47 -4.81
C GLU A 395 21.78 1.35 -4.76
N ALA A 396 21.83 0.48 -3.77
CA ALA A 396 20.81 -0.58 -3.60
C ALA A 396 19.40 0.00 -3.40
N LEU A 397 19.27 1.04 -2.59
CA LEU A 397 18.01 1.76 -2.37
C LEU A 397 17.56 2.47 -3.65
N LEU A 398 18.47 3.18 -4.33
CA LEU A 398 18.14 3.87 -5.58
C LEU A 398 17.70 2.91 -6.67
N LYS A 399 18.33 1.72 -6.76
CA LYS A 399 17.90 0.65 -7.67
C LYS A 399 16.48 0.18 -7.34
N GLN A 400 16.17 -0.10 -6.07
CA GLN A 400 14.80 -0.46 -5.66
C GLN A 400 13.80 0.65 -5.99
N VAL A 401 14.17 1.91 -5.73
CA VAL A 401 13.32 3.08 -6.02
C VAL A 401 13.03 3.18 -7.52
N ARG A 402 14.05 3.07 -8.37
CA ARG A 402 13.90 3.18 -9.84
C ARG A 402 13.17 1.98 -10.44
N ASP A 403 13.58 0.78 -10.07
CA ASP A 403 13.18 -0.44 -10.78
C ASP A 403 11.89 -1.06 -10.24
N ILE A 404 11.52 -0.77 -8.98
CA ILE A 404 10.35 -1.37 -8.31
C ILE A 404 9.39 -0.30 -7.80
N MET A 405 9.82 0.57 -6.90
CA MET A 405 8.93 1.52 -6.22
C MET A 405 8.27 2.50 -7.19
N THR A 406 9.05 3.05 -8.13
CA THR A 406 8.55 4.05 -9.10
C THR A 406 7.50 3.45 -10.05
N PRO A 407 7.75 2.30 -10.72
CA PRO A 407 6.71 1.63 -11.52
C PRO A 407 5.46 1.28 -10.71
N VAL A 408 5.62 0.72 -9.50
CA VAL A 408 4.49 0.39 -8.62
C VAL A 408 3.67 1.64 -8.27
N SER A 409 4.33 2.74 -7.91
CA SER A 409 3.69 4.03 -7.58
C SER A 409 2.98 4.69 -8.76
N ARG A 410 3.30 4.26 -9.99
CA ARG A 410 2.67 4.67 -11.25
C ARG A 410 1.54 3.76 -11.71
N MET A 411 1.15 2.77 -10.88
CA MET A 411 0.19 1.72 -11.23
C MET A 411 0.68 0.84 -12.40
N GLU A 412 1.99 0.64 -12.50
CA GLU A 412 2.65 -0.20 -13.52
C GLU A 412 3.33 -1.43 -12.92
N GLY A 413 3.09 -1.72 -11.63
CA GLY A 413 3.70 -2.85 -10.92
C GLY A 413 3.40 -4.21 -11.53
N ASP A 414 2.24 -4.39 -12.18
CA ASP A 414 1.88 -5.64 -12.87
C ASP A 414 2.78 -5.96 -14.08
N ALA A 415 3.44 -4.96 -14.67
CA ALA A 415 4.36 -5.13 -15.79
C ALA A 415 5.78 -5.53 -15.36
N LEU A 416 6.08 -5.49 -14.07
CA LEU A 416 7.40 -5.89 -13.57
C LEU A 416 7.57 -7.41 -13.70
N PRO A 417 8.63 -7.88 -14.36
CA PRO A 417 8.88 -9.31 -14.50
C PRO A 417 9.39 -9.92 -13.19
N VAL A 418 9.37 -11.26 -13.09
CA VAL A 418 9.88 -11.99 -11.92
C VAL A 418 11.34 -11.63 -11.61
N SER A 419 12.18 -11.40 -12.62
CA SER A 419 13.58 -11.00 -12.43
C SER A 419 13.77 -9.66 -11.72
N ALA A 420 12.78 -8.75 -11.76
CA ALA A 420 12.81 -7.49 -11.02
C ALA A 420 12.92 -7.74 -9.50
N PHE A 421 12.44 -8.90 -9.03
CA PHE A 421 12.41 -9.30 -7.62
C PHE A 421 13.50 -10.32 -7.26
N LYS A 422 14.47 -10.60 -8.15
CA LYS A 422 15.52 -11.62 -7.92
C LYS A 422 16.41 -11.34 -6.71
N ASN A 423 16.57 -10.08 -6.32
CA ASN A 423 17.31 -9.68 -5.11
C ASN A 423 16.42 -9.62 -3.86
N HIS A 424 15.15 -10.00 -3.99
CA HIS A 424 14.10 -9.90 -2.97
C HIS A 424 13.34 -11.23 -2.85
N VAL A 425 14.00 -12.36 -3.10
CA VAL A 425 13.36 -13.71 -3.15
C VAL A 425 12.75 -14.15 -1.82
N ASP A 426 13.22 -13.57 -0.72
CA ASP A 426 12.73 -13.76 0.64
C ASP A 426 11.80 -12.62 1.12
N GLY A 427 11.49 -11.67 0.24
CA GLY A 427 10.61 -10.54 0.52
C GLY A 427 11.27 -9.38 1.30
N GLN A 428 12.59 -9.36 1.46
CA GLN A 428 13.29 -8.25 2.09
C GLN A 428 13.39 -7.04 1.17
N PHE A 429 13.20 -5.82 1.68
CA PHE A 429 13.33 -4.56 0.93
C PHE A 429 14.25 -3.58 1.65
N GLU A 430 14.82 -2.66 0.89
CA GLU A 430 15.67 -1.58 1.39
C GLU A 430 14.88 -0.56 2.22
N LEU A 431 15.51 -0.09 3.30
CA LEU A 431 15.02 0.99 4.14
C LEU A 431 15.21 2.37 3.47
N GLY A 432 14.30 3.29 3.75
CA GLY A 432 14.37 4.71 3.37
C GLY A 432 13.67 5.07 2.06
N ALA A 433 12.97 4.12 1.42
CA ALA A 433 12.34 4.32 0.13
C ALA A 433 11.20 5.36 0.15
N ALA A 434 10.51 5.54 1.28
CA ALA A 434 9.43 6.52 1.40
C ALA A 434 9.86 7.97 1.14
N ALA A 435 11.14 8.31 1.35
CA ALA A 435 11.67 9.65 1.08
C ALA A 435 11.58 10.07 -0.40
N TYR A 436 11.43 9.11 -1.31
CA TYR A 436 11.38 9.32 -2.76
C TYR A 436 9.96 9.36 -3.33
N GLU A 437 8.92 9.11 -2.52
CA GLU A 437 7.54 9.12 -3.02
C GLU A 437 7.03 10.52 -3.35
N LYS A 438 7.37 11.51 -2.50
CA LYS A 438 6.96 12.92 -2.61
C LYS A 438 5.51 13.07 -3.07
N ARG A 439 4.59 12.49 -2.28
CA ARG A 439 3.22 12.19 -2.71
C ARG A 439 2.42 13.41 -3.17
N GLY A 440 2.66 14.59 -2.59
CA GLY A 440 2.01 15.85 -2.94
C GLY A 440 0.49 15.82 -2.73
N ILE A 441 0.01 15.23 -1.63
CA ILE A 441 -1.43 15.00 -1.41
C ILE A 441 -2.13 16.03 -0.51
N ALA A 442 -1.36 16.88 0.18
CA ALA A 442 -1.94 17.90 1.04
C ALA A 442 -2.49 19.06 0.20
N VAL A 443 -3.71 19.50 0.53
CA VAL A 443 -4.28 20.74 -0.02
C VAL A 443 -3.72 21.97 0.71
N VAL A 444 -3.35 21.80 1.98
CA VAL A 444 -2.76 22.85 2.83
C VAL A 444 -1.58 22.31 3.62
N VAL A 445 -0.57 23.15 3.83
CA VAL A 445 0.68 22.84 4.55
C VAL A 445 1.03 23.96 5.54
N PRO A 446 1.76 23.67 6.63
CA PRO A 446 2.09 24.68 7.62
C PRO A 446 3.20 25.62 7.13
N GLU A 447 2.94 26.92 7.15
CA GLU A 447 3.94 27.98 6.96
C GLU A 447 4.51 28.40 8.32
N TRP A 448 5.84 28.54 8.40
CA TRP A 448 6.55 28.95 9.61
C TRP A 448 6.74 30.47 9.71
N ASN A 449 6.46 31.02 10.90
CA ASN A 449 6.73 32.41 11.25
C ASN A 449 7.95 32.48 12.19
N VAL A 450 9.09 32.92 11.66
CA VAL A 450 10.37 33.00 12.37
C VAL A 450 10.33 33.91 13.59
N GLU A 451 9.59 35.03 13.51
CA GLU A 451 9.52 36.03 14.58
C GLU A 451 8.81 35.49 15.82
N LYS A 452 7.67 34.82 15.63
CA LYS A 452 6.87 34.26 16.73
C LYS A 452 7.48 32.99 17.34
N CYS A 453 8.34 32.29 16.60
CA CYS A 453 8.82 30.96 17.01
C CYS A 453 9.69 31.00 18.28
N ILE A 454 9.33 30.19 19.29
CA ILE A 454 10.08 30.07 20.55
C ILE A 454 11.08 28.89 20.57
N GLN A 455 11.27 28.19 19.44
CA GLN A 455 12.22 27.07 19.29
C GLN A 455 11.99 25.92 20.29
N CYS A 456 10.73 25.56 20.53
CA CYS A 456 10.36 24.49 21.47
C CYS A 456 10.35 23.08 20.84
N ASN A 457 10.39 23.00 19.51
CA ASN A 457 10.32 21.79 18.68
C ASN A 457 9.06 20.90 18.89
N GLN A 458 8.02 21.40 19.57
CA GLN A 458 6.78 20.63 19.78
C GLN A 458 6.05 20.31 18.47
N CYS A 459 6.12 21.20 17.48
CA CYS A 459 5.56 20.99 16.15
C CYS A 459 6.17 19.76 15.46
N ALA A 460 7.49 19.59 15.57
CA ALA A 460 8.18 18.39 15.14
C ALA A 460 7.80 17.21 16.03
N TYR A 461 7.82 17.35 17.36
CA TYR A 461 7.51 16.28 18.31
C TYR A 461 6.18 15.56 18.06
N VAL A 462 5.13 16.29 17.67
CA VAL A 462 3.81 15.67 17.41
C VAL A 462 3.59 15.23 15.97
N CYS A 463 4.49 15.57 15.04
CA CYS A 463 4.28 15.33 13.62
C CYS A 463 4.26 13.83 13.26
N PRO A 464 3.16 13.28 12.76
CA PRO A 464 3.03 11.84 12.52
C PRO A 464 3.80 11.33 11.29
N HIS A 465 4.32 12.24 10.45
CA HIS A 465 4.99 11.90 9.19
C HIS A 465 6.42 12.41 9.11
N ALA A 466 6.95 13.03 10.18
CA ALA A 466 8.27 13.66 10.20
C ALA A 466 8.47 14.72 9.09
N VAL A 467 7.41 15.44 8.71
CA VAL A 467 7.45 16.42 7.60
C VAL A 467 7.85 17.82 8.04
N ILE A 468 7.81 18.12 9.34
CA ILE A 468 8.25 19.38 9.93
C ILE A 468 9.38 19.09 10.91
N ARG A 469 10.57 19.64 10.66
CA ARG A 469 11.80 19.30 11.39
C ARG A 469 12.55 20.58 11.81
N PRO A 470 13.14 20.60 13.01
CA PRO A 470 14.02 21.67 13.42
C PRO A 470 15.45 21.39 12.97
N PHE A 471 16.11 22.38 12.41
CA PHE A 471 17.51 22.33 12.01
C PHE A 471 18.32 23.38 12.74
N VAL A 472 19.56 23.02 13.07
CA VAL A 472 20.54 23.92 13.68
C VAL A 472 21.77 23.96 12.79
N LEU A 473 22.08 25.15 12.27
CA LEU A 473 23.02 25.36 11.18
C LEU A 473 24.23 26.18 11.63
N THR A 474 25.41 25.84 11.10
CA THR A 474 26.62 26.68 11.16
C THR A 474 26.48 27.90 10.24
N ASP A 475 27.35 28.90 10.39
CA ASP A 475 27.39 30.05 9.47
C ASP A 475 27.69 29.62 8.01
N GLU A 476 28.46 28.55 7.81
CA GLU A 476 28.76 27.98 6.49
C GLU A 476 27.53 27.32 5.86
N GLU A 477 26.78 26.54 6.64
CA GLU A 477 25.52 25.92 6.21
C GLU A 477 24.46 27.00 5.93
N VAL A 478 24.42 28.08 6.71
CA VAL A 478 23.53 29.23 6.45
C VAL A 478 23.87 29.94 5.14
N ALA A 479 25.16 30.12 4.84
CA ALA A 479 25.61 30.77 3.61
C ALA A 479 25.30 29.94 2.35
N ALA A 480 25.21 28.62 2.48
CA ALA A 480 24.90 27.70 1.39
C ALA A 480 23.39 27.37 1.25
N ALA A 481 22.55 27.82 2.19
CA ALA A 481 21.13 27.53 2.18
C ALA A 481 20.37 28.28 1.05
N PRO A 482 19.22 27.76 0.60
CA PRO A 482 18.38 28.42 -0.40
C PRO A 482 17.99 29.84 -0.01
N ALA A 483 17.83 30.74 -1.00
CA ALA A 483 17.55 32.16 -0.77
C ALA A 483 16.23 32.43 0.00
N GLN A 484 15.27 31.49 -0.06
CA GLN A 484 14.00 31.56 0.65
C GLN A 484 14.08 31.15 2.13
N SER A 485 15.22 30.60 2.57
CA SER A 485 15.41 30.11 3.95
C SER A 485 15.34 31.24 4.97
N GLN A 486 14.85 30.94 6.16
CA GLN A 486 14.69 31.91 7.24
C GLN A 486 15.40 31.42 8.50
N PHE A 487 16.13 32.32 9.17
CA PHE A 487 16.96 31.96 10.30
C PHE A 487 16.72 32.87 11.50
N LYS A 488 16.85 32.30 12.69
CA LYS A 488 17.02 33.05 13.93
C LYS A 488 18.13 32.45 14.79
N ASP A 489 18.68 33.21 15.72
CA ASP A 489 19.74 32.70 16.61
C ASP A 489 19.23 31.51 17.43
N ALA A 490 20.00 30.42 17.46
CA ALA A 490 19.62 29.23 18.21
C ALA A 490 19.71 29.48 19.72
N VAL A 491 18.67 29.11 20.45
CA VAL A 491 18.53 29.35 21.90
C VAL A 491 18.92 28.10 22.69
N GLY A 492 19.94 28.23 23.54
CA GLY A 492 20.34 27.22 24.51
C GLY A 492 21.82 27.32 24.88
N PRO A 493 22.25 26.75 26.03
CA PRO A 493 23.65 26.85 26.47
C PRO A 493 24.67 26.31 25.47
N LYS A 494 24.32 25.20 24.80
CA LYS A 494 25.16 24.53 23.79
C LYS A 494 24.91 25.00 22.36
N ALA A 495 23.93 25.87 22.14
CA ALA A 495 23.50 26.31 20.81
C ALA A 495 24.04 27.71 20.42
N LYS A 496 24.89 28.31 21.27
CA LYS A 496 25.48 29.62 21.00
C LYS A 496 26.32 29.60 19.73
N GLY A 497 26.09 30.57 18.84
CA GLY A 497 26.81 30.69 17.57
C GLY A 497 26.16 29.93 16.41
N TYR A 498 25.08 29.18 16.63
CA TYR A 498 24.32 28.54 15.55
C TYR A 498 23.06 29.32 15.18
N LYS A 499 22.55 29.06 13.99
CA LYS A 499 21.22 29.48 13.53
C LYS A 499 20.22 28.33 13.63
N PHE A 500 18.94 28.68 13.76
CA PHE A 500 17.82 27.77 13.88
C PHE A 500 16.79 28.03 12.79
N GLU A 501 16.29 26.96 12.17
CA GLU A 501 15.21 26.98 11.18
C GLU A 501 14.22 25.83 11.44
N ILE A 502 12.93 26.08 11.19
CA ILE A 502 11.95 25.00 11.01
C ILE A 502 11.73 24.82 9.51
N ALA A 503 12.12 23.66 8.97
CA ALA A 503 11.86 23.32 7.58
C ALA A 503 10.67 22.34 7.47
N VAL A 504 9.89 22.47 6.40
CA VAL A 504 8.68 21.68 6.13
C VAL A 504 8.80 21.03 4.76
N SER A 505 8.67 19.70 4.71
CA SER A 505 8.48 18.96 3.46
C SER A 505 7.05 19.19 2.98
N GLN A 506 6.92 19.97 1.91
CA GLN A 506 5.65 20.35 1.32
C GLN A 506 5.00 19.14 0.63
N LEU A 507 5.82 18.34 -0.05
CA LEU A 507 5.37 17.19 -0.83
C LEU A 507 5.08 15.93 0.01
N ASP A 508 5.61 15.84 1.23
CA ASP A 508 5.32 14.71 2.12
C ASP A 508 4.24 15.03 3.17
N CYS A 509 3.91 16.32 3.36
CA CYS A 509 2.89 16.74 4.31
C CYS A 509 1.50 16.17 3.96
N THR A 510 0.72 15.85 5.00
CA THR A 510 -0.65 15.34 4.88
C THR A 510 -1.73 16.35 5.29
N GLY A 511 -1.34 17.57 5.69
CA GLY A 511 -2.26 18.65 6.04
C GLY A 511 -3.03 18.47 7.36
N CYS A 512 -2.58 17.59 8.27
CA CYS A 512 -3.31 17.25 9.50
C CYS A 512 -3.45 18.36 10.55
N SER A 513 -2.67 19.44 10.45
CA SER A 513 -2.69 20.59 11.38
C SER A 513 -2.25 20.32 12.84
N ASN A 514 -1.82 19.10 13.20
CA ASN A 514 -1.33 18.79 14.56
C ASN A 514 -0.21 19.74 15.02
N CYS A 515 0.72 20.07 14.12
CA CYS A 515 1.84 20.97 14.38
C CYS A 515 1.41 22.41 14.66
N VAL A 516 0.34 22.88 13.99
CA VAL A 516 -0.26 24.20 14.24
C VAL A 516 -0.98 24.19 15.58
N TYR A 517 -1.80 23.17 15.85
CA TYR A 517 -2.58 23.07 17.09
C TYR A 517 -1.71 23.02 18.36
N ILE A 518 -0.60 22.29 18.32
CA ILE A 518 0.30 22.21 19.49
C ILE A 518 1.18 23.46 19.66
N CYS A 519 1.26 24.34 18.66
CA CYS A 519 2.21 25.45 18.69
C CYS A 519 1.83 26.45 19.80
N PRO A 520 2.64 26.62 20.85
CA PRO A 520 2.25 27.47 21.98
C PRO A 520 2.40 28.98 21.68
N ALA A 521 2.86 29.35 20.49
CA ALA A 521 3.21 30.73 20.13
C ALA A 521 2.55 31.19 18.82
N ASP A 522 1.62 30.40 18.25
CA ASP A 522 0.96 30.69 16.97
C ASP A 522 1.97 31.02 15.84
N ALA A 523 3.10 30.32 15.85
CA ALA A 523 4.20 30.50 14.90
C ALA A 523 4.05 29.64 13.63
N LEU A 524 2.92 28.96 13.47
CA LEU A 524 2.59 28.14 12.29
C LEU A 524 1.18 28.49 11.82
N THR A 525 0.96 28.54 10.51
CA THR A 525 -0.37 28.77 9.91
C THR A 525 -0.54 27.90 8.68
N MET A 526 -1.71 27.26 8.51
CA MET A 526 -1.97 26.44 7.32
C MET A 526 -2.19 27.33 6.09
N LYS A 527 -1.48 27.04 5.00
CA LYS A 527 -1.54 27.76 3.72
C LYS A 527 -1.78 26.80 2.56
N PRO A 528 -2.41 27.24 1.46
CA PRO A 528 -2.53 26.43 0.23
C PRO A 528 -1.18 25.91 -0.24
N ILE A 529 -1.13 24.66 -0.71
CA ILE A 529 0.13 24.03 -1.16
C ILE A 529 0.76 24.78 -2.34
N GLU A 530 -0.04 25.32 -3.26
CA GLU A 530 0.41 26.07 -4.43
C GLU A 530 1.24 27.31 -4.07
N GLU A 531 0.98 27.93 -2.91
CA GLU A 531 1.73 29.08 -2.40
C GLU A 531 3.06 28.67 -1.72
N GLN A 532 3.22 27.38 -1.40
CA GLN A 532 4.29 26.89 -0.52
C GLN A 532 5.20 25.86 -1.21
N GLU A 533 4.77 25.25 -2.32
CA GLU A 533 5.48 24.16 -3.01
C GLU A 533 6.92 24.54 -3.39
N SER A 534 7.15 25.78 -3.84
CA SER A 534 8.49 26.29 -4.16
C SER A 534 9.47 26.30 -2.98
N LYS A 535 8.96 26.19 -1.73
CA LYS A 535 9.78 26.10 -0.51
C LYS A 535 10.25 24.68 -0.20
N GLN A 536 9.90 23.67 -1.02
CA GLN A 536 10.40 22.30 -0.87
C GLN A 536 11.94 22.25 -0.86
N GLU A 537 12.60 23.11 -1.65
CA GLU A 537 14.07 23.22 -1.70
C GLU A 537 14.72 23.47 -0.33
N ILE A 538 14.04 24.17 0.59
CA ILE A 538 14.53 24.44 1.94
C ILE A 538 14.62 23.12 2.72
N PHE A 539 13.59 22.28 2.64
CA PHE A 539 13.57 21.00 3.32
C PHE A 539 14.60 20.03 2.73
N ASP A 540 14.69 19.98 1.40
CA ASP A 540 15.64 19.11 0.71
C ASP A 540 17.09 19.49 1.06
N TYR A 541 17.40 20.79 1.05
CA TYR A 541 18.71 21.29 1.52
C TYR A 541 18.97 20.89 2.98
N ALA A 542 18.01 21.13 3.87
CA ALA A 542 18.16 20.87 5.28
C ALA A 542 18.40 19.38 5.58
N VAL A 543 17.72 18.47 4.88
CA VAL A 543 17.91 17.02 5.06
C VAL A 543 19.22 16.50 4.46
N ASN A 544 19.65 17.04 3.31
CA ASN A 544 20.80 16.50 2.56
C ASN A 544 22.13 17.15 2.94
N HIS A 545 22.13 18.40 3.42
CA HIS A 545 23.36 19.19 3.56
C HIS A 545 23.61 19.73 4.98
N VAL A 546 22.62 19.72 5.88
CA VAL A 546 22.83 20.16 7.27
C VAL A 546 23.27 18.99 8.14
N SER A 547 24.44 19.13 8.77
CA SER A 547 25.00 18.11 9.65
C SER A 547 24.32 18.07 11.03
N GLU A 548 24.13 16.87 11.58
CA GLU A 548 23.55 16.69 12.92
C GLU A 548 24.50 17.24 14.01
N LYS A 549 23.98 18.13 14.87
CA LYS A 549 24.73 18.73 15.99
C LYS A 549 24.56 17.88 17.25
N THR A 550 25.34 16.81 17.33
CA THR A 550 25.19 15.75 18.36
C THR A 550 25.19 16.26 19.80
N GLU A 551 25.90 17.35 20.08
CA GLU A 551 25.98 18.00 21.39
C GLU A 551 24.64 18.60 21.86
N LEU A 552 23.72 18.87 20.93
CA LEU A 552 22.38 19.41 21.19
C LEU A 552 21.34 18.31 21.46
N VAL A 553 21.65 17.05 21.15
CA VAL A 553 20.74 15.91 21.33
C VAL A 553 20.69 15.51 22.80
N ALA A 554 19.48 15.32 23.33
CA ALA A 554 19.24 14.87 24.71
C ALA A 554 17.80 14.34 24.88
N ASN A 555 17.55 13.67 26.00
CA ASN A 555 16.26 13.03 26.32
C ASN A 555 15.25 14.05 26.90
N ASN A 556 14.90 15.06 26.11
CA ASN A 556 13.79 15.96 26.40
C ASN A 556 13.06 16.36 25.10
N VAL A 557 11.87 16.96 25.23
CA VAL A 557 11.02 17.34 24.09
C VAL A 557 11.76 18.16 23.04
N LYS A 558 12.52 19.20 23.44
CA LYS A 558 13.22 20.05 22.47
C LYS A 558 14.37 19.29 21.81
N ALA A 559 15.25 18.72 22.63
CA ALA A 559 16.52 18.17 22.21
C ALA A 559 16.39 16.84 21.44
N SER A 560 15.38 16.03 21.74
CA SER A 560 15.11 14.79 21.02
C SER A 560 14.80 15.03 19.54
N GLN A 561 14.28 16.20 19.20
CA GLN A 561 13.88 16.54 17.83
C GLN A 561 15.03 17.03 16.96
N PHE A 562 16.21 17.28 17.54
CA PHE A 562 17.43 17.55 16.75
C PHE A 562 18.06 16.28 16.19
N LYS A 563 17.65 15.09 16.67
CA LYS A 563 18.09 13.81 16.13
C LYS A 563 17.25 13.42 14.93
N LYS A 564 17.90 12.94 13.87
CA LYS A 564 17.22 12.46 12.65
C LYS A 564 16.09 11.45 13.00
N PRO A 565 14.85 11.69 12.55
CA PRO A 565 13.80 10.68 12.59
C PRO A 565 14.15 9.46 11.74
N LEU A 566 14.06 8.26 12.32
CA LEU A 566 14.30 7.00 11.59
C LEU A 566 12.99 6.28 11.18
N LEU A 567 11.86 6.99 11.32
CA LEU A 567 10.56 6.66 10.74
C LEU A 567 10.01 7.94 10.10
N GLU A 568 9.90 7.99 8.78
CA GLU A 568 9.51 9.19 8.05
C GLU A 568 8.55 8.85 6.89
N PHE A 569 7.62 9.76 6.61
CA PHE A 569 6.77 9.72 5.41
C PHE A 569 5.90 8.45 5.24
N SER A 570 5.53 7.79 6.34
CA SER A 570 4.69 6.59 6.32
C SER A 570 3.34 6.76 5.61
N GLY A 571 2.77 5.65 5.13
CA GLY A 571 1.42 5.59 4.55
C GLY A 571 0.26 5.70 5.55
N SER A 572 0.52 6.14 6.78
CA SER A 572 -0.49 6.29 7.84
C SER A 572 -1.46 7.45 7.57
N CYS A 573 -2.59 7.47 8.29
CA CYS A 573 -3.59 8.53 8.16
C CYS A 573 -3.03 9.92 8.50
N ALA A 574 -3.61 10.97 7.90
CA ALA A 574 -3.32 12.34 8.32
C ALA A 574 -3.66 12.52 9.82
N GLY A 575 -2.66 12.84 10.65
CA GLY A 575 -2.85 12.99 12.10
C GLY A 575 -2.73 11.71 12.92
N CYS A 576 -2.23 10.61 12.36
CA CYS A 576 -2.11 9.31 13.05
C CYS A 576 -1.20 9.39 14.28
N ALA A 577 -1.72 9.12 15.48
CA ALA A 577 -0.92 9.16 16.70
C ALA A 577 0.11 8.02 16.81
N GLU A 578 -0.17 6.84 16.23
CA GLU A 578 0.73 5.67 16.31
C GLU A 578 2.14 6.02 15.82
N THR A 579 2.23 6.69 14.67
CA THR A 579 3.52 7.01 14.05
C THR A 579 4.26 8.14 14.76
N SER A 580 3.57 9.05 15.46
CA SER A 580 4.23 10.05 16.31
C SER A 580 5.01 9.36 17.45
N TYR A 581 4.43 8.33 18.08
CA TYR A 581 5.14 7.53 19.08
C TYR A 581 6.22 6.66 18.45
N GLY A 582 5.91 5.91 17.39
CA GLY A 582 6.86 5.04 16.71
C GLY A 582 8.10 5.81 16.26
N ARG A 583 7.92 7.02 15.73
CA ARG A 583 9.03 7.89 15.32
C ARG A 583 9.86 8.38 16.50
N LEU A 584 9.24 8.77 17.60
CA LEU A 584 9.99 9.18 18.79
C LEU A 584 10.84 8.02 19.32
N VAL A 585 10.27 6.80 19.37
CA VAL A 585 10.99 5.59 19.77
C VAL A 585 12.19 5.34 18.86
N THR A 586 12.04 5.48 17.53
CA THR A 586 13.16 5.31 16.60
C THR A 586 14.19 6.45 16.68
N GLN A 587 13.80 7.67 17.01
CA GLN A 587 14.76 8.75 17.30
C GLN A 587 15.63 8.41 18.51
N LEU A 588 15.06 7.80 19.56
CA LEU A 588 15.81 7.49 20.77
C LEU A 588 16.74 6.27 20.58
N PHE A 589 16.26 5.20 19.94
CA PHE A 589 16.94 3.90 19.96
C PHE A 589 17.21 3.28 18.58
N GLY A 590 16.79 3.94 17.49
CA GLY A 590 16.74 3.35 16.16
C GLY A 590 18.09 2.96 15.54
N ASP A 591 19.21 3.48 16.02
CA ASP A 591 20.56 3.11 15.55
C ASP A 591 20.98 1.69 15.98
N ARG A 592 20.23 1.05 16.88
CA ARG A 592 20.53 -0.28 17.44
C ARG A 592 19.29 -1.14 17.67
N MET A 593 18.20 -0.83 16.98
CA MET A 593 16.87 -1.39 17.24
C MET A 593 16.54 -2.58 16.32
N TYR A 594 15.92 -3.61 16.90
CA TYR A 594 15.14 -4.62 16.18
C TYR A 594 13.67 -4.40 16.49
N ILE A 595 12.82 -4.45 15.46
CA ILE A 595 11.37 -4.35 15.61
C ILE A 595 10.74 -5.65 15.13
N SER A 596 10.05 -6.34 16.04
CA SER A 596 9.00 -7.30 15.69
C SER A 596 7.66 -6.56 15.73
N ASN A 597 6.96 -6.51 14.61
CA ASN A 597 5.72 -5.77 14.49
C ASN A 597 4.55 -6.73 14.21
N ALA A 598 3.49 -6.68 15.01
CA ALA A 598 2.27 -7.45 14.78
C ALA A 598 1.56 -6.95 13.52
N THR A 599 0.83 -7.83 12.85
CA THR A 599 -0.05 -7.41 11.75
C THR A 599 -1.14 -6.46 12.28
N GLY A 600 -1.30 -5.31 11.64
CA GLY A 600 -2.23 -4.27 12.08
C GLY A 600 -1.94 -2.94 11.41
N CYS A 601 -2.45 -1.82 11.96
CA CYS A 601 -2.13 -0.51 11.40
C CYS A 601 -0.62 -0.30 11.29
N SER A 602 0.12 -0.65 12.35
CA SER A 602 1.57 -0.50 12.42
C SER A 602 2.35 -1.29 11.39
N SER A 603 1.88 -2.45 10.94
CA SER A 603 2.53 -3.15 9.84
C SER A 603 2.18 -2.54 8.48
N ILE A 604 0.94 -2.10 8.29
CA ILE A 604 0.49 -1.51 7.02
C ILE A 604 1.17 -0.18 6.74
N TRP A 605 1.25 0.72 7.73
CA TRP A 605 2.00 1.96 7.53
C TRP A 605 3.50 1.76 7.69
N GLY A 606 3.96 0.72 8.39
CA GLY A 606 5.36 0.48 8.72
C GLY A 606 6.17 -0.20 7.62
N ASN A 607 5.54 -0.97 6.72
CA ASN A 607 6.25 -1.54 5.58
C ASN A 607 5.32 -1.86 4.39
N PRO A 608 4.87 -0.85 3.62
CA PRO A 608 4.14 -1.07 2.38
C PRO A 608 5.10 -1.54 1.25
N ALA A 609 5.62 -2.75 1.39
CA ALA A 609 6.53 -3.42 0.46
C ALA A 609 7.72 -2.54 0.02
N SER A 610 7.75 -2.09 -1.25
CA SER A 610 8.87 -1.35 -1.84
C SER A 610 9.04 0.08 -1.34
N CYS A 611 8.14 0.57 -0.47
CA CYS A 611 8.12 1.93 0.06
C CYS A 611 8.31 1.97 1.60
N SER A 612 9.43 1.45 2.09
CA SER A 612 9.70 1.45 3.53
C SER A 612 9.88 2.87 4.11
N PRO A 613 9.13 3.26 5.16
CA PRO A 613 9.29 4.53 5.87
C PRO A 613 10.34 4.50 6.98
N PHE A 614 10.81 3.31 7.38
CA PHE A 614 11.97 3.20 8.25
C PHE A 614 13.21 3.53 7.43
N THR A 615 14.13 4.31 7.99
CA THR A 615 15.32 4.81 7.29
C THR A 615 16.57 4.62 8.17
N THR A 616 17.75 4.94 7.64
CA THR A 616 19.03 4.83 8.34
C THR A 616 19.59 6.20 8.73
N ASP A 617 20.44 6.23 9.74
CA ASP A 617 21.31 7.36 10.06
C ASP A 617 22.40 7.55 8.98
N ALA A 618 23.27 8.55 9.16
CA ALA A 618 24.37 8.85 8.25
C ALA A 618 25.44 7.74 8.18
N ASN A 619 25.48 6.83 9.16
CA ASN A 619 26.38 5.68 9.22
C ASN A 619 25.77 4.40 8.63
N GLY A 620 24.52 4.47 8.14
CA GLY A 620 23.79 3.32 7.62
C GLY A 620 23.14 2.45 8.70
N HIS A 621 23.04 2.90 9.94
CA HIS A 621 22.33 2.19 11.01
C HIS A 621 20.87 2.60 11.08
N GLY A 622 19.96 1.64 11.23
CA GLY A 622 18.53 1.92 11.38
C GLY A 622 17.78 0.73 11.96
N PRO A 623 16.46 0.86 12.19
CA PRO A 623 15.65 -0.21 12.76
C PRO A 623 15.57 -1.43 11.82
N ALA A 624 15.96 -2.60 12.32
CA ALA A 624 15.73 -3.87 11.62
C ALA A 624 14.27 -4.29 11.83
N TRP A 625 13.39 -3.93 10.88
CA TRP A 625 11.94 -4.11 10.99
C TRP A 625 11.47 -5.44 10.38
N ASN A 626 10.59 -6.14 11.08
CA ASN A 626 10.02 -7.42 10.67
C ASN A 626 8.54 -7.52 11.05
N ASN A 627 7.73 -8.17 10.23
CA ASN A 627 6.37 -8.61 10.57
C ASN A 627 6.26 -10.11 10.29
N SER A 628 6.06 -10.92 11.34
CA SER A 628 5.76 -12.35 11.22
C SER A 628 4.28 -12.53 10.94
N LEU A 629 3.45 -12.71 11.97
CA LEU A 629 2.00 -12.83 11.87
C LEU A 629 1.28 -11.84 12.80
N PHE A 630 -0.04 -12.00 12.91
CA PHE A 630 -0.85 -11.18 13.80
C PHE A 630 -0.74 -11.68 15.25
N GLU A 631 -0.70 -13.00 15.43
CA GLU A 631 -0.84 -13.71 16.69
C GLU A 631 0.48 -13.94 17.43
N ASP A 632 1.61 -14.05 16.72
CA ASP A 632 2.89 -14.57 17.24
C ASP A 632 3.94 -13.50 17.54
N ASN A 633 3.54 -12.22 17.48
CA ASN A 633 4.49 -11.12 17.43
C ASN A 633 5.37 -11.00 18.68
N ALA A 634 4.87 -11.40 19.85
CA ALA A 634 5.67 -11.35 21.07
C ALA A 634 6.77 -12.42 21.02
N GLU A 635 6.38 -13.63 20.69
CA GLU A 635 7.21 -14.82 20.58
C GLU A 635 8.27 -14.65 19.50
N HIS A 636 7.89 -14.07 18.36
CA HIS A 636 8.80 -13.72 17.28
C HIS A 636 9.85 -12.69 17.75
N GLY A 637 9.44 -11.63 18.45
CA GLY A 637 10.37 -10.65 19.05
C GLY A 637 11.34 -11.26 20.06
N MET A 638 10.87 -12.18 20.91
CA MET A 638 11.71 -12.95 21.81
C MET A 638 12.68 -13.87 21.04
N GLY A 639 12.22 -14.51 19.96
CA GLY A 639 13.06 -15.31 19.08
C GLY A 639 14.21 -14.52 18.45
N LEU A 640 13.94 -13.30 17.97
CA LEU A 640 14.98 -12.39 17.45
C LEU A 640 16.04 -12.07 18.52
N MET A 641 15.61 -11.79 19.74
CA MET A 641 16.51 -11.53 20.87
C MET A 641 17.35 -12.76 21.23
N LEU A 642 16.73 -13.92 21.41
CA LEU A 642 17.44 -15.16 21.73
C LEU A 642 18.47 -15.52 20.65
N GLY A 643 18.12 -15.34 19.37
CA GLY A 643 19.04 -15.53 18.25
C GLY A 643 20.25 -14.59 18.33
N HIS A 644 20.03 -13.32 18.66
CA HIS A 644 21.11 -12.35 18.86
C HIS A 644 22.00 -12.71 20.05
N GLN A 645 21.40 -13.05 21.20
CA GLN A 645 22.13 -13.45 22.40
C GLN A 645 23.00 -14.69 22.15
N ALA A 646 22.50 -15.67 21.39
CA ALA A 646 23.28 -16.85 21.01
C ALA A 646 24.54 -16.49 20.21
N GLN A 647 24.42 -15.56 19.24
CA GLN A 647 25.58 -15.07 18.50
C GLN A 647 26.53 -14.27 19.38
N GLN A 648 26.01 -13.36 20.22
CA GLN A 648 26.85 -12.55 21.10
C GLN A 648 27.60 -13.40 22.14
N LYS A 649 26.96 -14.46 22.67
CA LYS A 649 27.61 -15.42 23.58
C LYS A 649 28.80 -16.11 22.90
N ARG A 650 28.65 -16.55 21.66
CA ARG A 650 29.76 -17.11 20.88
C ARG A 650 30.90 -16.10 20.73
N LEU A 651 30.60 -14.83 20.46
CA LEU A 651 31.62 -13.79 20.35
C LEU A 651 32.32 -13.49 21.68
N LEU A 652 31.60 -13.57 22.81
CA LEU A 652 32.17 -13.46 24.15
C LEU A 652 33.18 -14.59 24.43
N GLU A 653 32.83 -15.83 24.07
CA GLU A 653 33.73 -16.98 24.21
C GLU A 653 35.00 -16.80 23.36
N LEU A 654 34.87 -16.33 22.12
CA LEU A 654 36.02 -16.05 21.25
C LEU A 654 36.85 -14.86 21.73
N ALA A 655 36.22 -13.81 22.26
CA ALA A 655 36.95 -12.67 22.82
C ALA A 655 37.74 -13.10 24.06
N GLN A 656 37.17 -13.96 24.90
CA GLN A 656 37.89 -14.55 26.03
C GLN A 656 39.07 -15.40 25.55
N GLN A 657 38.92 -16.19 24.49
CA GLN A 657 40.05 -16.89 23.86
C GLN A 657 41.15 -15.93 23.42
N LEU A 658 40.82 -14.79 22.80
CA LEU A 658 41.82 -13.78 22.43
C LEU A 658 42.55 -13.18 23.64
N VAL A 659 41.87 -13.03 24.78
CA VAL A 659 42.49 -12.57 26.03
C VAL A 659 43.56 -13.56 26.51
N ASP A 660 43.26 -14.84 26.40
CA ASP A 660 44.10 -15.94 26.90
C ASP A 660 45.16 -16.42 25.87
N GLU A 661 45.05 -15.99 24.60
CA GLU A 661 45.91 -16.41 23.50
C GLU A 661 47.29 -15.74 23.54
N ASP A 662 48.38 -16.51 23.58
CA ASP A 662 49.75 -15.98 23.61
C ASP A 662 50.12 -15.21 22.33
N GLY A 663 49.54 -15.59 21.19
CA GLY A 663 49.75 -14.93 19.90
C GLY A 663 49.02 -13.59 19.73
N ALA A 664 48.16 -13.18 20.66
CA ALA A 664 47.42 -11.91 20.59
C ALA A 664 48.24 -10.73 21.15
N SER A 665 48.19 -9.57 20.49
CA SER A 665 48.83 -8.34 21.00
C SER A 665 48.17 -7.86 22.29
N GLN A 666 48.91 -7.13 23.13
CA GLN A 666 48.36 -6.59 24.37
C GLN A 666 47.19 -5.63 24.10
N ASP A 667 47.29 -4.79 23.07
CA ASP A 667 46.21 -3.88 22.66
C ASP A 667 44.93 -4.64 22.28
N LEU A 668 45.05 -5.78 21.58
CA LEU A 668 43.90 -6.63 21.24
C LEU A 668 43.31 -7.28 22.48
N LYS A 669 44.14 -7.74 23.42
CA LYS A 669 43.70 -8.32 24.70
C LYS A 669 42.95 -7.30 25.54
N ASP A 670 43.47 -6.08 25.62
CA ASP A 670 42.86 -5.00 26.40
C ASP A 670 41.55 -4.53 25.77
N ALA A 671 41.48 -4.43 24.44
CA ALA A 671 40.25 -4.12 23.72
C ALA A 671 39.18 -5.23 23.88
N ALA A 672 39.59 -6.50 23.85
CA ALA A 672 38.70 -7.64 24.10
C ALA A 672 38.13 -7.61 25.51
N LYS A 673 38.96 -7.39 26.55
CA LYS A 673 38.49 -7.24 27.95
C LYS A 673 37.52 -6.08 28.10
N ALA A 674 37.88 -4.92 27.57
CA ALA A 674 37.02 -3.73 27.64
C ALA A 674 35.66 -4.00 26.96
N TRP A 675 35.64 -4.72 25.84
CA TRP A 675 34.39 -5.11 25.20
C TRP A 675 33.58 -6.08 26.07
N ILE A 676 34.19 -7.15 26.59
CA ILE A 676 33.54 -8.15 27.46
C ILE A 676 32.85 -7.48 28.67
N GLU A 677 33.52 -6.54 29.32
CA GLU A 677 32.98 -5.81 30.48
C GLU A 677 31.84 -4.86 30.12
N SER A 678 31.76 -4.44 28.86
CA SER A 678 30.82 -3.42 28.38
C SER A 678 29.53 -3.96 27.75
N VAL A 679 29.45 -5.25 27.40
CA VAL A 679 28.39 -5.80 26.51
C VAL A 679 26.95 -5.56 26.98
N ASN A 680 26.74 -5.38 28.29
CA ASN A 680 25.42 -5.15 28.87
C ASN A 680 25.01 -3.68 28.94
N ASP A 681 25.91 -2.75 28.59
CA ASP A 681 25.66 -1.31 28.54
C ASP A 681 25.69 -0.79 27.10
N ALA A 682 24.65 -0.07 26.68
CA ALA A 682 24.51 0.39 25.30
C ALA A 682 25.55 1.43 24.89
N ALA A 683 25.93 2.34 25.78
CA ALA A 683 26.90 3.39 25.48
C ALA A 683 28.33 2.82 25.53
N LEU A 684 28.65 2.07 26.59
CA LEU A 684 29.99 1.49 26.76
C LEU A 684 30.28 0.44 25.68
N SER A 685 29.33 -0.45 25.38
CA SER A 685 29.53 -1.45 24.31
C SER A 685 29.75 -0.79 22.95
N LYS A 686 29.08 0.34 22.66
CA LYS A 686 29.29 1.08 21.42
C LYS A 686 30.70 1.63 21.32
N GLU A 687 31.21 2.27 22.37
CA GLU A 687 32.57 2.81 22.37
C GLU A 687 33.64 1.70 22.39
N ALA A 688 33.49 0.68 23.23
CA ALA A 688 34.43 -0.45 23.29
C ALA A 688 34.48 -1.21 21.96
N SER A 689 33.34 -1.39 21.28
CA SER A 689 33.28 -2.06 19.97
C SER A 689 34.08 -1.32 18.90
N LYS A 690 34.11 0.02 18.90
CA LYS A 690 34.90 0.80 17.92
C LYS A 690 36.38 0.46 18.05
N THR A 691 36.91 0.51 19.27
CA THR A 691 38.30 0.16 19.57
C THR A 691 38.58 -1.29 19.24
N PHE A 692 37.69 -2.21 19.65
CA PHE A 692 37.88 -3.63 19.42
C PHE A 692 37.91 -3.99 17.94
N VAL A 693 37.03 -3.42 17.11
CA VAL A 693 37.04 -3.62 15.66
C VAL A 693 38.35 -3.17 15.01
N VAL A 694 38.94 -2.07 15.48
CA VAL A 694 40.24 -1.58 14.98
C VAL A 694 41.36 -2.58 15.30
N GLU A 695 41.40 -3.11 16.52
CA GLU A 695 42.42 -4.10 16.91
C GLU A 695 42.21 -5.46 16.25
N LEU A 696 40.96 -5.92 16.11
CA LEU A 696 40.62 -7.16 15.41
C LEU A 696 41.13 -7.15 13.96
N ALA A 697 41.02 -6.00 13.27
CA ALA A 697 41.47 -5.84 11.89
C ALA A 697 43.00 -5.93 11.72
N LYS A 698 43.78 -5.80 12.79
CA LYS A 698 45.25 -5.94 12.78
C LYS A 698 45.71 -7.38 13.04
N SER A 699 44.81 -8.28 13.41
CA SER A 699 45.13 -9.64 13.83
C SER A 699 44.71 -10.67 12.79
N ASP A 700 45.60 -11.64 12.55
CA ASP A 700 45.34 -12.76 11.64
C ASP A 700 44.76 -14.00 12.35
N LEU A 701 44.60 -13.94 13.67
CA LEU A 701 44.10 -15.05 14.48
C LEU A 701 42.68 -15.46 14.01
N PRO A 702 42.36 -16.76 13.94
CA PRO A 702 41.04 -17.23 13.52
C PRO A 702 39.89 -16.62 14.32
N ALA A 703 40.02 -16.54 15.65
CA ALA A 703 39.04 -15.91 16.52
C ALA A 703 38.84 -14.42 16.20
N ALA A 704 39.91 -13.69 15.90
CA ALA A 704 39.83 -12.28 15.53
C ALA A 704 39.08 -12.08 14.20
N LYS A 705 39.37 -12.91 13.20
CA LYS A 705 38.67 -12.88 11.90
C LYS A 705 37.18 -13.21 12.04
N GLU A 706 36.84 -14.19 12.87
CA GLU A 706 35.46 -14.59 13.11
C GLU A 706 34.65 -13.52 13.85
N ILE A 707 35.22 -12.91 14.89
CA ILE A 707 34.57 -11.81 15.60
C ILE A 707 34.38 -10.62 14.66
N LEU A 708 35.39 -10.28 13.85
CA LEU A 708 35.31 -9.17 12.90
C LEU A 708 34.23 -9.39 11.84
N ALA A 709 34.07 -10.62 11.34
CA ALA A 709 33.00 -10.98 10.40
C ALA A 709 31.59 -10.81 11.01
N ASN A 710 31.47 -10.92 12.33
CA ASN A 710 30.22 -10.80 13.08
C ASN A 710 30.15 -9.51 13.92
N LYS A 711 30.90 -8.47 13.53
CA LYS A 711 31.00 -7.21 14.29
C LYS A 711 29.66 -6.51 14.58
N SER A 712 28.62 -6.81 13.80
CA SER A 712 27.26 -6.30 14.02
C SER A 712 26.67 -6.73 15.36
N PHE A 713 27.18 -7.80 15.99
CA PHE A 713 26.73 -8.30 17.30
C PHE A 713 27.51 -7.72 18.50
N LEU A 714 28.51 -6.86 18.27
CA LEU A 714 29.35 -6.32 19.35
C LEU A 714 28.65 -5.26 20.19
N THR A 715 27.77 -4.45 19.59
CA THR A 715 27.02 -3.42 20.33
C THR A 715 25.71 -3.96 20.90
N LYS A 716 25.35 -3.58 22.12
CA LYS A 716 24.07 -3.97 22.74
C LYS A 716 22.89 -3.47 21.90
N LYS A 717 22.00 -4.37 21.50
CA LYS A 717 20.79 -4.06 20.73
C LYS A 717 19.60 -3.74 21.63
N SER A 718 18.56 -3.15 21.04
CA SER A 718 17.28 -2.88 21.69
C SER A 718 16.19 -3.66 20.95
N PHE A 719 15.59 -4.64 21.61
CA PHE A 719 14.50 -5.42 21.02
C PHE A 719 13.16 -4.78 21.35
N TRP A 720 12.39 -4.48 20.32
CA TRP A 720 11.09 -3.83 20.42
C TRP A 720 10.00 -4.69 19.76
N ILE A 721 8.89 -4.84 20.46
CA ILE A 721 7.68 -5.51 19.99
C ILE A 721 6.61 -4.45 19.82
N PHE A 722 6.26 -4.14 18.58
CA PHE A 722 5.23 -3.16 18.21
C PHE A 722 3.94 -3.87 17.86
N GLY A 723 2.80 -3.35 18.31
CA GLY A 723 1.50 -3.87 17.86
C GLY A 723 0.32 -3.06 18.39
N GLY A 724 -0.84 -3.20 17.75
CA GLY A 724 -2.06 -2.53 18.18
C GLY A 724 -2.77 -3.25 19.34
N ASP A 725 -3.85 -2.66 19.85
CA ASP A 725 -4.64 -3.25 20.93
C ASP A 725 -5.26 -4.61 20.56
N GLY A 726 -5.69 -4.81 19.31
CA GLY A 726 -6.23 -6.10 18.88
C GLY A 726 -5.23 -7.26 18.91
N TRP A 727 -3.94 -6.97 18.80
CA TRP A 727 -2.92 -7.99 19.04
C TRP A 727 -2.76 -8.21 20.56
N ALA A 728 -2.43 -7.14 21.29
CA ALA A 728 -1.99 -7.24 22.68
C ALA A 728 -3.09 -7.69 23.65
N TYR A 729 -4.35 -7.28 23.41
CA TYR A 729 -5.45 -7.58 24.31
C TYR A 729 -6.16 -8.88 23.94
N ASP A 730 -6.17 -9.23 22.65
CA ASP A 730 -6.95 -10.33 22.08
C ASP A 730 -6.10 -11.49 21.57
N ILE A 731 -5.72 -11.50 20.29
CA ILE A 731 -5.22 -12.71 19.60
C ILE A 731 -3.82 -13.13 20.07
N GLY A 732 -2.94 -12.16 20.30
CA GLY A 732 -1.56 -12.39 20.73
C GLY A 732 -1.35 -12.23 22.23
N PHE A 733 -2.43 -12.07 23.01
CA PHE A 733 -2.31 -11.85 24.45
C PHE A 733 -1.62 -13.02 25.17
N GLY A 734 -1.91 -14.27 24.80
CA GLY A 734 -1.27 -15.43 25.42
C GLY A 734 0.25 -15.46 25.21
N GLY A 735 0.70 -15.13 24.00
CA GLY A 735 2.12 -14.97 23.68
C GLY A 735 2.75 -13.80 24.41
N LEU A 736 2.08 -12.65 24.42
CA LEU A 736 2.53 -11.46 25.14
C LEU A 736 2.70 -11.72 26.65
N ASP A 737 1.71 -12.35 27.28
CA ASP A 737 1.75 -12.74 28.69
C ASP A 737 2.99 -13.61 28.98
N HIS A 738 3.23 -14.64 28.16
CA HIS A 738 4.38 -15.52 28.29
C HIS A 738 5.73 -14.79 28.14
N VAL A 739 5.84 -13.91 27.15
CA VAL A 739 7.07 -13.16 26.90
C VAL A 739 7.35 -12.15 28.01
N LEU A 740 6.33 -11.44 28.51
CA LEU A 740 6.49 -10.56 29.67
C LEU A 740 6.88 -11.35 30.93
N ALA A 741 6.31 -12.54 31.13
CA ALA A 741 6.63 -13.41 32.24
C ALA A 741 8.09 -13.93 32.22
N SER A 742 8.75 -13.97 31.05
CA SER A 742 10.11 -14.50 30.92
C SER A 742 11.17 -13.70 31.69
N GLY A 743 10.94 -12.39 31.91
CA GLY A 743 11.92 -11.50 32.55
C GLY A 743 13.08 -11.07 31.66
N GLU A 744 13.03 -11.38 30.36
CA GLU A 744 14.05 -10.99 29.37
C GLU A 744 14.04 -9.48 29.05
N ASP A 745 15.18 -8.93 28.60
CA ASP A 745 15.35 -7.50 28.24
C ASP A 745 14.70 -7.17 26.88
N ILE A 746 13.36 -7.09 26.87
CA ILE A 746 12.52 -6.79 25.71
C ILE A 746 11.58 -5.64 26.01
N ASN A 747 11.36 -4.77 25.02
CA ASN A 747 10.48 -3.61 25.12
C ASN A 747 9.19 -3.88 24.32
N VAL A 748 8.02 -3.82 24.96
CA VAL A 748 6.73 -3.94 24.26
C VAL A 748 6.08 -2.55 24.17
N PHE A 749 5.68 -2.13 22.96
CA PHE A 749 4.94 -0.90 22.74
C PHE A 749 3.59 -1.20 22.09
N VAL A 750 2.51 -1.01 22.85
CA VAL A 750 1.14 -1.22 22.39
C VAL A 750 0.53 0.11 21.94
N PHE A 751 0.20 0.20 20.64
CA PHE A 751 -0.56 1.30 20.07
C PHE A 751 -2.05 1.09 20.34
N ASP A 752 -2.52 1.52 21.51
CA ASP A 752 -3.92 1.30 21.92
C ASP A 752 -4.85 2.28 21.21
N THR A 753 -5.59 1.80 20.22
CA THR A 753 -6.60 2.55 19.48
C THR A 753 -8.02 2.22 19.95
N GLU A 754 -8.15 1.32 20.92
CA GLU A 754 -9.41 0.83 21.48
C GLU A 754 -10.35 0.18 20.44
N VAL A 755 -9.86 -0.18 19.26
CA VAL A 755 -10.56 -0.89 18.17
C VAL A 755 -9.54 -1.58 17.25
N TYR A 756 -10.01 -2.51 16.43
CA TYR A 756 -9.21 -3.02 15.32
C TYR A 756 -9.23 -2.00 14.18
N SER A 757 -8.39 -0.98 14.30
CA SER A 757 -8.35 0.16 13.37
C SER A 757 -8.13 -0.25 11.91
N ASN A 758 -7.26 -1.24 11.66
CA ASN A 758 -6.90 -1.65 10.31
C ASN A 758 -8.05 -2.28 9.52
N THR A 759 -8.84 -3.12 10.18
CA THR A 759 -9.86 -3.97 9.54
C THR A 759 -11.25 -3.31 9.49
N GLY A 760 -11.34 -2.02 9.84
CA GLY A 760 -12.59 -1.25 9.75
C GLY A 760 -13.24 -0.92 11.10
N GLY A 761 -12.51 -1.01 12.21
CA GLY A 761 -12.99 -0.57 13.53
C GLY A 761 -13.88 -1.59 14.24
N GLN A 762 -13.47 -2.85 14.27
CA GLN A 762 -14.09 -3.88 15.12
C GLN A 762 -13.81 -3.63 16.59
N SER A 763 -14.77 -3.99 17.45
CA SER A 763 -14.57 -4.00 18.90
C SER A 763 -13.41 -4.93 19.27
N SER A 764 -12.58 -4.50 20.21
CA SER A 764 -11.52 -5.28 20.86
C SER A 764 -11.80 -5.44 22.36
N LYS A 765 -10.99 -6.23 23.07
CA LYS A 765 -11.02 -6.20 24.55
C LYS A 765 -10.49 -4.88 25.14
N ALA A 766 -9.82 -4.04 24.35
CA ALA A 766 -9.44 -2.68 24.74
C ALA A 766 -10.58 -1.66 24.58
N SER A 767 -11.59 -1.93 23.75
CA SER A 767 -12.75 -1.04 23.60
C SER A 767 -13.43 -0.73 24.94
N ARG A 768 -13.87 0.52 25.11
CA ARG A 768 -14.48 1.05 26.35
C ARG A 768 -15.95 0.68 26.50
N LEU A 769 -16.45 0.75 27.73
CA LEU A 769 -17.88 0.63 28.04
C LEU A 769 -18.68 1.69 27.26
N GLY A 770 -19.73 1.29 26.56
CA GLY A 770 -20.60 2.16 25.77
C GLY A 770 -20.03 2.58 24.41
N GLN A 771 -18.79 2.20 24.07
CA GLN A 771 -18.18 2.53 22.78
C GLN A 771 -18.87 1.75 21.64
N VAL A 772 -19.26 2.45 20.59
CA VAL A 772 -19.83 1.84 19.37
C VAL A 772 -18.71 1.44 18.42
N ALA A 773 -18.71 0.19 17.99
CA ALA A 773 -17.76 -0.38 17.02
C ALA A 773 -18.44 -1.50 16.21
N GLN A 774 -17.79 -2.03 15.16
CA GLN A 774 -18.29 -3.26 14.53
C GLN A 774 -18.31 -4.39 15.57
N PHE A 775 -19.35 -5.22 15.55
CA PHE A 775 -19.68 -6.21 16.61
C PHE A 775 -20.07 -5.64 17.99
N ALA A 776 -20.14 -4.31 18.13
CA ALA A 776 -20.64 -3.61 19.31
C ALA A 776 -21.52 -2.41 18.88
N ALA A 777 -22.45 -2.64 17.95
CA ALA A 777 -23.23 -1.58 17.29
C ALA A 777 -24.15 -0.79 18.25
N ALA A 778 -24.59 -1.41 19.35
CA ALA A 778 -25.38 -0.77 20.39
C ALA A 778 -24.52 -0.15 21.52
N GLY A 779 -23.20 -0.16 21.37
CA GLY A 779 -22.25 0.09 22.45
C GLY A 779 -21.75 -1.21 23.07
N LYS A 780 -20.50 -1.24 23.52
CA LYS A 780 -19.93 -2.41 24.23
C LYS A 780 -20.39 -2.43 25.69
N ASP A 781 -21.00 -3.53 26.11
CA ASP A 781 -21.56 -3.67 27.47
C ASP A 781 -20.54 -4.13 28.53
N ILE A 782 -19.31 -4.45 28.12
CA ILE A 782 -18.26 -4.94 29.00
C ILE A 782 -17.15 -3.88 29.10
N LYS A 783 -16.67 -3.59 30.32
CA LYS A 783 -15.56 -2.66 30.53
C LYS A 783 -14.29 -3.08 29.77
N GLN A 784 -13.39 -2.13 29.55
CA GLN A 784 -12.07 -2.39 28.98
C GLN A 784 -11.29 -3.39 29.85
N LYS A 785 -10.61 -4.35 29.22
CA LYS A 785 -9.64 -5.23 29.89
C LYS A 785 -8.47 -4.37 30.36
N ASN A 786 -8.04 -4.52 31.61
CA ASN A 786 -6.90 -3.75 32.11
C ASN A 786 -5.58 -4.53 31.92
N LEU A 787 -4.94 -4.36 30.75
CA LEU A 787 -3.67 -5.02 30.44
C LEU A 787 -2.54 -4.60 31.38
N ALA A 788 -2.52 -3.32 31.77
CA ALA A 788 -1.51 -2.78 32.67
C ALA A 788 -1.59 -3.43 34.06
N GLU A 789 -2.79 -3.53 34.65
CA GLU A 789 -2.98 -4.21 35.93
C GLU A 789 -2.55 -5.68 35.86
N ILE A 790 -2.90 -6.38 34.78
CA ILE A 790 -2.51 -7.79 34.59
C ILE A 790 -0.98 -7.91 34.56
N ALA A 791 -0.29 -7.11 33.75
CA ALA A 791 1.17 -7.15 33.65
C ALA A 791 1.88 -6.76 34.96
N MET A 792 1.32 -5.82 35.73
CA MET A 792 1.87 -5.44 37.03
C MET A 792 1.84 -6.57 38.07
N THR A 793 0.97 -7.59 37.91
CA THR A 793 0.90 -8.70 38.86
C THR A 793 2.17 -9.56 38.91
N TYR A 794 3.01 -9.54 37.88
CA TYR A 794 4.31 -10.22 37.88
C TYR A 794 5.31 -9.59 38.87
N GLY A 795 5.23 -8.28 39.11
CA GLY A 795 6.10 -7.56 40.05
C GLY A 795 7.52 -7.21 39.54
N TYR A 796 7.98 -7.84 38.44
CA TYR A 796 9.28 -7.55 37.80
C TYR A 796 9.17 -6.99 36.38
N VAL A 797 7.94 -6.84 35.87
CA VAL A 797 7.68 -6.23 34.56
C VAL A 797 7.47 -4.73 34.74
N TYR A 798 8.26 -3.91 34.03
CA TYR A 798 8.03 -2.47 33.96
C TYR A 798 6.78 -2.18 33.13
N VAL A 799 5.83 -1.42 33.70
CA VAL A 799 4.58 -1.06 33.04
C VAL A 799 4.37 0.45 33.12
N ALA A 800 4.07 1.07 31.99
CA ALA A 800 3.71 2.48 31.90
C ALA A 800 2.57 2.69 30.89
N GLN A 801 1.69 3.66 31.17
CA GLN A 801 0.70 4.16 30.23
C GLN A 801 1.05 5.60 29.89
N VAL A 802 1.12 5.92 28.61
CA VAL A 802 1.58 7.23 28.12
C VAL A 802 0.53 7.88 27.22
N SER A 803 0.51 9.22 27.23
CA SER A 803 -0.32 10.01 26.32
C SER A 803 0.41 11.30 25.95
N MET A 804 1.02 11.32 24.77
CA MET A 804 1.76 12.42 24.17
C MET A 804 0.97 13.74 24.19
N GLY A 805 -0.33 13.69 23.92
CA GLY A 805 -1.19 14.86 23.94
C GLY A 805 -1.52 15.39 25.35
N ALA A 806 -1.40 14.55 26.37
CA ALA A 806 -1.66 14.92 27.77
C ALA A 806 -0.40 15.44 28.47
N ASN A 807 0.74 14.77 28.25
CA ASN A 807 2.05 15.19 28.72
C ASN A 807 3.11 14.85 27.67
N LEU A 808 3.88 15.85 27.27
CA LEU A 808 4.96 15.70 26.30
C LEU A 808 6.24 15.15 26.95
N GLN A 809 6.37 15.17 28.28
CA GLN A 809 7.55 14.74 29.03
C GLN A 809 7.49 13.28 29.45
#